data_AF-A0AAN9UXV7-F1
#
_entry.id   AF-A0AAN9UXV7-F1
#
_cell.length_a   1.000
_cell.length_b   1.000
_cell.length_c   1.000
_cell.angle_alpha   90.00
_cell.angle_beta   90.00
_cell.angle_gamma   90.00
#
_symmetry.space_group_name_H-M   'P 1'
#
loop_
_entity.id
_entity.type
_entity.pdbx_description
1 polymer ?
#
loop_
_entity_poly.entity_id
_entity_poly.type
_entity_poly.pdbx_seq_one_letter_code
_entity_poly.pdbx_strand_id
1 'polypeptide(L)'
;MACHLVTMWSTPLTRDGEAIRRTNSRPQPNPWHQDDDIDAVEAQAAGERASPSGSGSSEPDVDRSGTWGERDVGEIHEDRALQEYEALRNDLIQLHKTRTRDTQASKLSISRTRSHATAKRRFSSAQDDAKNEDGVQIEGGDVDDESEDEFELGEFMREGHFEKRTEAGSSAKKIGLIYENLTVKGVGSTASLVRTVPDAIIGTFGPDLYHLLCRVLPSLRFRKPPTRALIHDFTGCVRDGEMMLVLGRPGSGCSTFLKAVSNNRDSFAAVEGDVSYGGIPAETQKKLYRGEVTYNDEDDVHFASLSVWKTLTFALMNKTKRSAKEEIPIIANALLRMFGISHTKNTLIGDDYIRGVSGGERKRVSIAETLASKSTVIAWDNSTRGLDASTALDYARSLRIMTDISNRTTLVTLYQAGEGIYEVMDKVLVIDQGRQIFCGPAREAKPYFVGLGFECPERQTTADFLTAVTDPNERRFRPGFEHRAPRTAEELERAFRASPNYQRLLADVAEYKRHLHQTGYADARSFEGAVRESKSRNVRKKSPYTVSFPRQVWACSQREFWLLLGDKTALWTKLFIVISNGLIVGSLFHGQALDTAGAFTRGGTAFFSIVFLGWLQMSELSKAVSGRAVVARHDDYAFYRPSAVSLARVVQDFPVVAVQVAIFGLTMYFMTGLAVEAGRFWIYMLYVYTTTMMLTAMYRMFAALSPEIDTAVRFSGIALNLLVIYTGYVLPKTQLLTDYIWFGWLYWVNPISYAFEAVMANEFSGRVMECSPDMLVPQGPGVLPEYQGCALSGAPVNGHSVSGDDYLQTAYSYSRSNLWRNFGVLIAFAVLYIGITAVATELVSFREGGGGALIFKKTRKAKEQKRKAAAPADEEKAIGGGGNGGADSSESSTIMGGSGSGDDSGRQPVREQGEKEEKEESMEKLTKSDAVFTWRDVEYTVPYMGGERRLLNKVSGYAKPGIMVALMGASGAGKTTLLNTLSQRQKTGVVTGDMFVDGSPLGPDFQRNTGFCLQGDIHDRTQTVREAIEFSALLRQEAAVPRAEKLAYVDRIIDLLELGDLQDAIIKSLGVEQRKRLTIGVELAAKPSLLLFLDEPTSGLDSQSAYSIVRFLKKLSRAGQAIVCT
;
A
#
# COMPACT_ATOMS: atom_id res chain seq x y z
N MET A 1 1.04 -14.61 33.20
CA MET A 1 2.21 -14.87 34.05
C MET A 1 3.36 -13.96 33.59
N ALA A 2 3.25 -12.65 33.82
CA ALA A 2 4.18 -11.64 33.31
C ALA A 2 4.20 -10.36 34.18
N CYS A 3 4.14 -10.54 35.52
CA CYS A 3 4.16 -9.43 36.50
C CYS A 3 5.26 -9.59 37.58
N HIS A 4 6.16 -10.57 37.46
CA HIS A 4 7.04 -10.99 38.55
C HIS A 4 8.55 -10.71 38.36
N LEU A 5 8.93 -9.82 37.43
CA LEU A 5 10.33 -9.55 37.09
C LEU A 5 10.77 -8.08 37.22
N VAL A 6 9.96 -7.22 37.84
CA VAL A 6 10.29 -5.79 38.07
C VAL A 6 10.64 -5.51 39.55
N THR A 7 10.36 -6.43 40.47
CA THR A 7 10.50 -6.25 41.93
C THR A 7 11.82 -6.80 42.47
N MET A 8 12.97 -6.27 42.04
CA MET A 8 14.28 -6.70 42.59
C MET A 8 15.30 -5.58 42.88
N TRP A 9 14.91 -4.31 42.76
CA TRP A 9 15.72 -3.15 43.15
C TRP A 9 14.90 -2.15 43.98
N SER A 10 14.41 -2.58 45.14
CA SER A 10 13.76 -1.70 46.12
C SER A 10 13.85 -2.25 47.55
N THR A 11 14.83 -1.79 48.32
CA THR A 11 14.79 -1.80 49.79
C THR A 11 15.26 -0.45 50.34
N PRO A 12 14.60 0.10 51.37
CA PRO A 12 14.80 1.49 51.79
C PRO A 12 15.79 1.63 52.95
N LEU A 13 16.48 2.76 53.02
CA LEU A 13 17.19 3.22 54.23
C LEU A 13 16.82 4.68 54.54
N THR A 14 15.99 4.79 55.58
CA THR A 14 15.91 5.83 56.62
C THR A 14 16.44 7.25 56.37
N ARG A 15 15.57 8.22 56.70
CA ARG A 15 15.90 9.60 57.11
C ARG A 15 17.18 9.65 57.99
N ASP A 16 18.01 10.65 57.73
CA ASP A 16 18.08 11.82 58.60
C ASP A 16 18.41 13.07 57.76
N GLY A 17 18.09 14.25 58.28
CA GLY A 17 18.12 15.49 57.51
C GLY A 17 19.07 16.54 58.08
N GLU A 18 19.78 17.23 57.20
CA GLU A 18 20.38 18.53 57.50
C GLU A 18 20.38 19.42 56.25
N ALA A 19 20.36 20.75 56.46
CA ALA A 19 20.08 21.72 55.41
C ALA A 19 21.34 22.21 54.68
N ILE A 20 21.23 22.51 53.38
CA ILE A 20 22.11 23.45 52.67
C ILE A 20 21.29 24.28 51.65
N ARG A 21 21.62 25.57 51.54
CA ARG A 21 21.06 26.57 50.62
C ARG A 21 22.03 26.87 49.46
N ARG A 22 21.48 27.28 48.30
CA ARG A 22 22.14 27.93 47.13
C ARG A 22 23.11 27.00 46.35
N THR A 23 23.24 27.09 45.02
CA THR A 23 23.54 28.30 44.21
C THR A 23 23.04 28.22 42.75
N ASN A 24 22.87 29.39 42.12
CA ASN A 24 22.66 29.51 40.68
C ASN A 24 23.94 29.15 39.90
N SER A 25 23.79 28.50 38.74
CA SER A 25 24.81 28.47 37.69
C SER A 25 24.21 28.91 36.35
N ARG A 26 24.92 29.78 35.63
CA ARG A 26 24.56 30.28 34.29
C ARG A 26 25.18 29.38 33.21
N PRO A 27 24.55 29.21 32.04
CA PRO A 27 25.27 28.83 30.82
C PRO A 27 26.13 30.00 30.31
N GLN A 28 27.24 29.70 29.65
CA GLN A 28 28.14 30.70 29.04
C GLN A 28 27.62 31.19 27.67
N PRO A 29 27.96 32.42 27.23
CA PRO A 29 27.64 32.93 25.90
C PRO A 29 28.65 32.50 24.81
N ASN A 30 28.22 32.55 23.55
CA ASN A 30 28.94 32.09 22.36
C ASN A 30 29.85 33.21 21.77
N PRO A 31 31.09 32.97 21.27
CA PRO A 31 32.08 34.03 21.05
C PRO A 31 31.96 34.89 19.77
N TRP A 32 30.86 34.82 19.01
CA TRP A 32 30.81 35.30 17.61
C TRP A 32 29.96 36.56 17.35
N HIS A 33 29.52 37.25 18.40
CA HIS A 33 28.89 38.58 18.28
C HIS A 33 29.44 39.54 19.33
N GLN A 34 30.10 40.59 18.85
CA GLN A 34 30.29 41.86 19.57
C GLN A 34 30.00 42.97 18.57
N ASP A 35 28.85 43.61 18.73
CA ASP A 35 28.58 44.94 18.20
C ASP A 35 28.74 45.92 19.37
N ASP A 36 29.56 46.96 19.19
CA ASP A 36 29.56 48.19 19.98
C ASP A 36 29.93 49.33 19.01
N ASP A 37 28.98 50.22 18.73
CA ASP A 37 29.24 51.50 18.07
C ASP A 37 29.98 52.45 19.02
N ILE A 38 30.86 53.32 18.49
CA ILE A 38 31.02 54.73 18.92
C ILE A 38 31.95 55.51 17.97
N ASP A 39 31.62 56.79 17.83
CA ASP A 39 32.17 57.82 16.93
C ASP A 39 33.70 58.02 16.83
N ALA A 40 34.14 58.11 15.56
CA ALA A 40 34.86 59.24 14.94
C ALA A 40 36.32 59.65 15.28
N VAL A 41 36.92 60.23 14.21
CA VAL A 41 38.03 61.22 14.14
C VAL A 41 39.46 60.72 13.78
N GLU A 42 39.95 61.31 12.69
CA GLU A 42 41.34 61.58 12.25
C GLU A 42 42.21 60.57 11.44
N ALA A 43 42.34 60.93 10.15
CA ALA A 43 43.58 61.15 9.39
C ALA A 43 44.50 59.96 9.02
N GLN A 44 44.61 59.69 7.70
CA GLN A 44 45.68 60.30 6.88
C GLN A 44 45.53 60.13 5.34
N ALA A 45 45.82 61.23 4.63
CA ALA A 45 46.47 61.37 3.32
C ALA A 45 45.76 61.04 1.96
N ALA A 46 45.76 62.09 1.10
CA ALA A 46 45.61 62.15 -0.38
C ALA A 46 44.23 61.75 -1.00
N GLY A 47 43.53 62.56 -1.82
CA GLY A 47 43.87 63.81 -2.54
C GLY A 47 44.22 63.53 -4.02
N GLU A 48 43.68 64.21 -5.06
CA GLU A 48 42.83 65.40 -5.13
C GLU A 48 41.88 65.42 -6.36
N ARG A 49 40.69 66.01 -6.17
CA ARG A 49 39.92 66.94 -7.03
C ARG A 49 40.32 67.12 -8.52
N ALA A 50 39.32 67.11 -9.41
CA ALA A 50 38.62 68.33 -9.84
C ALA A 50 37.47 68.06 -10.84
N SER A 51 36.37 68.78 -10.69
CA SER A 51 35.24 68.86 -11.65
C SER A 51 35.14 70.27 -12.24
N PRO A 52 34.38 70.45 -13.33
CA PRO A 52 33.46 71.58 -13.37
C PRO A 52 32.03 71.21 -13.78
N SER A 53 31.13 72.16 -13.52
CA SER A 53 29.68 72.06 -13.46
C SER A 53 28.92 72.15 -14.79
N GLY A 54 27.68 71.63 -14.78
CA GLY A 54 26.63 71.92 -15.76
C GLY A 54 25.25 71.57 -15.19
N SER A 55 24.35 72.56 -15.09
CA SER A 55 23.06 72.51 -14.39
C SER A 55 21.93 71.78 -15.12
N GLY A 56 21.02 71.13 -14.38
CA GLY A 56 19.72 70.65 -14.89
C GLY A 56 18.79 70.15 -13.77
N SER A 57 17.54 70.62 -13.75
CA SER A 57 16.56 70.46 -12.67
C SER A 57 15.90 69.08 -12.54
N SER A 58 15.72 68.66 -11.28
CA SER A 58 14.74 67.74 -10.68
C SER A 58 13.57 67.17 -11.51
N GLU A 59 13.43 65.85 -11.47
CA GLU A 59 12.21 65.10 -11.10
C GLU A 59 12.62 63.69 -10.61
N PRO A 60 11.88 63.03 -9.68
CA PRO A 60 12.27 61.73 -9.13
C PRO A 60 11.66 60.54 -9.90
N ASP A 61 12.50 59.60 -10.34
CA ASP A 61 12.05 58.31 -10.85
C ASP A 61 11.42 57.46 -9.72
N VAL A 62 10.19 56.99 -9.95
CA VAL A 62 9.45 56.13 -9.01
C VAL A 62 9.77 54.65 -9.27
N ASP A 63 9.89 53.88 -8.19
CA ASP A 63 10.26 52.47 -8.16
C ASP A 63 9.48 51.59 -9.16
N ARG A 64 10.21 50.80 -9.95
CA ARG A 64 9.64 49.76 -10.82
C ARG A 64 9.42 48.47 -10.06
N SER A 65 8.36 48.40 -9.26
CA SER A 65 7.82 47.14 -8.75
C SER A 65 6.52 46.78 -9.48
N GLY A 66 6.49 45.60 -10.11
CA GLY A 66 5.31 45.09 -10.80
C GLY A 66 4.46 44.26 -9.85
N THR A 67 3.27 44.76 -9.48
CA THR A 67 2.28 44.02 -8.70
C THR A 67 1.09 43.60 -9.58
N TRP A 68 0.66 42.35 -9.45
CA TRP A 68 -0.48 41.80 -10.18
C TRP A 68 -1.64 41.57 -9.21
N GLY A 69 -2.73 42.32 -9.34
CA GLY A 69 -4.01 42.01 -8.69
C GLY A 69 -4.55 43.00 -7.64
N GLU A 70 -3.92 44.14 -7.41
CA GLU A 70 -4.53 45.23 -6.62
C GLU A 70 -5.54 46.00 -7.50
N ARG A 71 -6.70 46.35 -6.94
CA ARG A 71 -7.83 46.95 -7.69
C ARG A 71 -7.96 48.46 -7.56
N ASP A 72 -7.13 49.10 -6.74
CA ASP A 72 -7.34 50.47 -6.26
C ASP A 72 -6.17 51.43 -6.57
N VAL A 73 -5.62 51.41 -7.79
CA VAL A 73 -4.70 52.47 -8.27
C VAL A 73 -4.88 52.80 -9.77
N GLY A 74 -5.36 54.01 -10.07
CA GLY A 74 -5.12 54.72 -11.35
C GLY A 74 -5.99 54.38 -12.56
N GLU A 75 -6.04 55.31 -13.52
CA GLU A 75 -6.66 55.09 -14.84
C GLU A 75 -5.80 54.17 -15.72
N ILE A 76 -6.45 53.26 -16.43
CA ILE A 76 -5.78 52.27 -17.29
C ILE A 76 -5.45 52.91 -18.64
N HIS A 77 -4.18 53.21 -18.88
CA HIS A 77 -3.70 53.67 -20.19
C HIS A 77 -3.53 52.49 -21.16
N GLU A 78 -4.59 52.17 -21.92
CA GLU A 78 -4.63 51.05 -22.86
C GLU A 78 -3.44 51.03 -23.86
N ASP A 79 -3.06 52.19 -24.41
CA ASP A 79 -1.92 52.31 -25.34
C ASP A 79 -0.59 51.85 -24.73
N ARG A 80 -0.37 52.13 -23.43
CA ARG A 80 0.86 51.76 -22.73
C ARG A 80 0.90 50.25 -22.44
N ALA A 81 -0.23 49.68 -22.03
CA ALA A 81 -0.39 48.23 -21.87
C ALA A 81 -0.22 47.49 -23.21
N LEU A 82 -0.67 48.06 -24.32
CA LEU A 82 -0.47 47.50 -25.67
C LEU A 82 1.02 47.51 -26.06
N GLN A 83 1.74 48.60 -25.80
CA GLN A 83 3.18 48.70 -26.05
C GLN A 83 4.00 47.73 -25.18
N GLU A 84 3.65 47.58 -23.90
CA GLU A 84 4.30 46.58 -23.03
C GLU A 84 4.00 45.15 -23.48
N TYR A 85 2.77 44.85 -23.94
CA TYR A 85 2.44 43.56 -24.55
C TYR A 85 3.24 43.29 -25.83
N GLU A 86 3.38 44.27 -26.72
CA GLU A 86 4.18 44.12 -27.93
C GLU A 86 5.68 43.97 -27.65
N ALA A 87 6.22 44.70 -26.67
CA ALA A 87 7.60 44.54 -26.20
C ALA A 87 7.84 43.12 -25.66
N LEU A 88 6.98 42.65 -24.74
CA LEU A 88 7.08 41.31 -24.16
C LEU A 88 6.92 40.20 -25.22
N ARG A 89 6.03 40.40 -26.19
CA ARG A 89 5.84 39.51 -27.34
C ARG A 89 7.09 39.46 -28.23
N ASN A 90 7.74 40.61 -28.47
CA ASN A 90 8.97 40.67 -29.25
C ASN A 90 10.15 40.00 -28.52
N ASP A 91 10.28 40.16 -27.21
CA ASP A 91 11.28 39.46 -26.40
C ASP A 91 11.05 37.94 -26.39
N LEU A 92 9.81 37.48 -26.23
CA LEU A 92 9.47 36.05 -26.34
C LEU A 92 9.77 35.50 -27.74
N ILE A 93 9.54 36.28 -28.80
CA ILE A 93 9.92 35.91 -30.17
C ILE A 93 11.44 35.86 -30.33
N GLN A 94 12.22 36.75 -29.69
CA GLN A 94 13.68 36.69 -29.71
C GLN A 94 14.21 35.46 -28.94
N LEU A 95 13.70 35.19 -27.74
CA LEU A 95 14.03 34.01 -26.93
C LEU A 95 13.69 32.69 -27.65
N HIS A 96 12.60 32.67 -28.42
CA HIS A 96 12.26 31.51 -29.25
C HIS A 96 13.20 31.38 -30.47
N LYS A 97 13.63 32.50 -31.07
CA LYS A 97 14.60 32.53 -32.17
C LYS A 97 16.01 32.14 -31.75
N THR A 98 16.49 32.50 -30.56
CA THR A 98 17.80 32.03 -30.06
C THR A 98 17.77 30.52 -29.82
N ARG A 99 16.75 30.01 -29.12
CA ARG A 99 16.59 28.57 -28.84
C ARG A 99 16.43 27.70 -30.10
N THR A 100 15.88 28.24 -31.18
CA THR A 100 15.81 27.56 -32.50
C THR A 100 17.10 27.67 -33.33
N ARG A 101 18.03 28.56 -32.97
CA ARG A 101 19.30 28.76 -33.69
C ARG A 101 20.39 27.80 -33.20
N ASP A 102 20.45 27.53 -31.91
CA ASP A 102 21.36 26.52 -31.34
C ASP A 102 21.03 25.09 -31.86
N THR A 103 19.74 24.79 -32.03
CA THR A 103 19.25 23.52 -32.61
C THR A 103 19.44 23.40 -34.13
N GLN A 104 19.79 24.47 -34.84
CA GLN A 104 20.24 24.42 -36.24
C GLN A 104 21.78 24.41 -36.36
N ALA A 105 22.50 25.05 -35.44
CA ALA A 105 23.96 25.03 -35.42
C ALA A 105 24.51 23.61 -35.21
N SER A 106 23.90 22.83 -34.31
CA SER A 106 24.27 21.42 -34.08
C SER A 106 24.03 20.51 -35.29
N LYS A 107 23.02 20.80 -36.13
CA LYS A 107 22.73 20.02 -37.34
C LYS A 107 23.72 20.28 -38.49
N LEU A 108 24.40 21.42 -38.51
CA LEU A 108 25.36 21.78 -39.56
C LEU A 108 26.79 21.28 -39.31
N SER A 109 27.19 20.99 -38.07
CA SER A 109 28.50 20.43 -37.74
C SER A 109 28.60 18.92 -38.03
N ILE A 110 27.52 18.16 -37.83
CA ILE A 110 27.49 16.69 -38.00
C ILE A 110 27.48 16.26 -39.49
N SER A 111 27.07 17.15 -40.40
CA SER A 111 26.95 16.84 -41.84
C SER A 111 28.29 16.71 -42.60
N ARG A 112 29.42 17.16 -42.02
CA ARG A 112 30.69 17.32 -42.77
C ARG A 112 31.79 16.30 -42.50
N THR A 113 31.57 15.29 -41.64
CA THR A 113 32.60 14.33 -41.20
C THR A 113 32.28 12.85 -41.49
N ARG A 114 31.43 12.56 -42.48
CA ARG A 114 31.21 11.17 -42.97
C ARG A 114 31.39 11.01 -44.48
N SER A 115 32.64 11.13 -44.93
CA SER A 115 33.10 10.51 -46.18
C SER A 115 34.57 10.10 -46.08
N HIS A 116 34.81 8.89 -45.55
CA HIS A 116 35.95 7.97 -45.80
C HIS A 116 36.18 7.03 -44.60
N ALA A 117 35.65 5.80 -44.68
CA ALA A 117 36.19 4.63 -43.98
C ALA A 117 35.52 3.34 -44.53
N THR A 118 36.10 2.75 -45.55
CA THR A 118 35.67 1.44 -46.10
C THR A 118 36.21 0.28 -45.29
N ALA A 119 35.30 -0.65 -44.94
CA ALA A 119 35.49 -2.10 -44.81
C ALA A 119 36.85 -2.68 -44.37
N LYS A 120 36.85 -3.42 -43.24
CA LYS A 120 37.56 -4.70 -43.13
C LYS A 120 36.89 -5.66 -42.13
N ARG A 121 36.89 -6.95 -42.47
CA ARG A 121 36.42 -8.10 -41.66
C ARG A 121 37.56 -8.66 -40.80
N ARG A 122 37.20 -9.63 -39.93
CA ARG A 122 38.02 -10.69 -39.28
C ARG A 122 38.70 -10.27 -37.96
N PHE A 123 39.03 -11.18 -37.03
CA PHE A 123 38.53 -12.51 -36.57
C PHE A 123 39.42 -12.87 -35.34
N SER A 124 38.98 -13.71 -34.40
CA SER A 124 39.77 -14.46 -33.36
C SER A 124 41.18 -13.96 -32.94
N SER A 125 41.52 -13.84 -31.65
CA SER A 125 41.87 -15.01 -30.82
C SER A 125 42.01 -14.66 -29.33
N ALA A 126 42.03 -15.69 -28.48
CA ALA A 126 42.40 -15.58 -27.06
C ALA A 126 43.93 -15.49 -26.87
N GLN A 127 44.38 -15.04 -25.69
CA GLN A 127 45.10 -15.85 -24.69
C GLN A 127 45.86 -14.98 -23.65
N ASP A 128 45.82 -15.40 -22.37
CA ASP A 128 46.66 -15.09 -21.18
C ASP A 128 47.12 -13.63 -20.91
N ASP A 129 46.96 -13.07 -19.71
CA ASP A 129 47.85 -13.39 -18.57
C ASP A 129 47.25 -13.08 -17.17
N ALA A 130 47.96 -13.46 -16.10
CA ALA A 130 47.41 -13.56 -14.74
C ALA A 130 48.02 -12.62 -13.67
N LYS A 131 47.22 -12.39 -12.60
CA LYS A 131 47.57 -11.94 -11.22
C LYS A 131 48.37 -10.63 -11.03
N ASN A 132 47.77 -9.71 -10.26
CA ASN A 132 48.30 -9.36 -8.94
C ASN A 132 47.24 -8.73 -8.04
N GLU A 133 47.39 -8.93 -6.73
CA GLU A 133 46.62 -8.25 -5.68
C GLU A 133 47.37 -6.99 -5.18
N ASP A 134 46.58 -6.05 -4.66
CA ASP A 134 46.86 -5.07 -3.59
C ASP A 134 46.79 -3.57 -3.91
N GLY A 135 45.95 -2.91 -3.09
CA GLY A 135 46.13 -1.56 -2.54
C GLY A 135 46.24 -0.37 -3.50
N VAL A 136 45.11 0.27 -3.82
CA VAL A 136 45.10 1.70 -4.22
C VAL A 136 44.01 2.46 -3.46
N GLN A 137 44.36 3.64 -2.98
CA GLN A 137 43.49 4.57 -2.24
C GLN A 137 42.39 5.14 -3.14
N ILE A 138 41.22 5.41 -2.57
CA ILE A 138 40.12 6.09 -3.27
C ILE A 138 40.35 7.59 -3.15
N GLU A 139 40.97 8.20 -4.15
CA GLU A 139 40.78 9.62 -4.45
C GLU A 139 39.67 9.78 -5.50
N GLY A 140 39.02 10.95 -5.49
CA GLY A 140 37.75 11.17 -6.18
C GLY A 140 37.85 11.00 -7.70
N GLY A 141 37.04 10.10 -8.24
CA GLY A 141 36.66 10.13 -9.65
C GLY A 141 35.47 11.05 -9.84
N ASP A 142 35.56 11.94 -10.83
CA ASP A 142 34.47 12.81 -11.25
C ASP A 142 33.18 12.02 -11.51
N VAL A 143 32.05 12.61 -11.12
CA VAL A 143 30.75 12.11 -11.56
C VAL A 143 30.61 12.51 -13.03
N ASP A 144 30.55 11.53 -13.93
CA ASP A 144 30.14 11.74 -15.31
C ASP A 144 28.74 12.38 -15.33
N ASP A 145 28.71 13.71 -15.49
CA ASP A 145 27.52 14.45 -15.88
C ASP A 145 27.24 14.11 -17.36
N GLU A 146 26.69 12.90 -17.61
CA GLU A 146 25.98 12.60 -18.85
C GLU A 146 24.83 13.60 -18.98
N SER A 147 25.10 14.72 -19.65
CA SER A 147 24.09 15.67 -20.09
C SER A 147 22.94 14.92 -20.74
N GLU A 148 21.71 15.15 -20.28
CA GLU A 148 20.53 14.37 -20.66
C GLU A 148 20.28 14.43 -22.19
N ASP A 149 20.82 13.46 -22.92
CA ASP A 149 20.41 13.17 -24.29
C ASP A 149 18.89 12.90 -24.29
N GLU A 150 18.15 13.75 -24.99
CA GLU A 150 16.69 13.77 -25.02
C GLU A 150 16.17 12.41 -25.50
N PHE A 151 15.67 11.59 -24.57
CA PHE A 151 15.32 10.19 -24.84
C PHE A 151 14.09 10.10 -25.75
N GLU A 152 14.33 9.94 -27.06
CA GLU A 152 13.29 9.71 -28.06
C GLU A 152 12.66 8.32 -27.91
N LEU A 153 11.66 8.19 -27.02
CA LEU A 153 10.83 7.00 -26.84
C LEU A 153 10.33 6.42 -28.18
N GLY A 154 10.02 7.30 -29.14
CA GLY A 154 9.55 6.93 -30.46
C GLY A 154 10.58 6.18 -31.30
N GLU A 155 11.88 6.46 -31.14
CA GLU A 155 12.97 5.75 -31.80
C GLU A 155 13.28 4.44 -31.08
N PHE A 156 13.41 4.44 -29.76
CA PHE A 156 13.63 3.22 -28.96
C PHE A 156 12.56 2.14 -29.21
N MET A 157 11.29 2.54 -29.34
CA MET A 157 10.23 1.61 -29.68
C MET A 157 10.32 1.09 -31.13
N ARG A 158 10.93 1.85 -32.06
CA ARG A 158 11.18 1.43 -33.46
C ARG A 158 12.32 0.42 -33.58
N GLU A 159 13.34 0.51 -32.73
CA GLU A 159 14.47 -0.45 -32.66
C GLU A 159 14.03 -1.90 -32.35
N GLY A 160 12.84 -2.09 -31.78
CA GLY A 160 12.24 -3.41 -31.59
C GLY A 160 12.69 -4.17 -30.34
N HIS A 161 13.47 -3.54 -29.46
CA HIS A 161 13.84 -4.10 -28.15
C HIS A 161 12.61 -4.40 -27.25
N PHE A 162 11.53 -3.63 -27.40
CA PHE A 162 10.29 -3.89 -26.65
C PHE A 162 9.46 -5.01 -27.29
N GLU A 163 9.18 -4.93 -28.59
CA GLU A 163 8.40 -5.89 -29.35
C GLU A 163 8.99 -6.13 -30.74
N LYS A 164 8.97 -7.39 -31.19
CA LYS A 164 9.41 -7.76 -32.54
C LYS A 164 8.41 -7.19 -33.56
N ARG A 165 8.90 -6.34 -34.45
CA ARG A 165 8.12 -5.75 -35.54
C ARG A 165 8.00 -6.68 -36.74
N THR A 166 6.95 -6.47 -37.51
CA THR A 166 6.72 -7.06 -38.84
C THR A 166 7.62 -6.35 -39.86
N GLU A 167 7.89 -6.96 -41.02
CA GLU A 167 8.69 -6.34 -42.10
C GLU A 167 8.11 -5.01 -42.60
N ALA A 168 6.80 -4.80 -42.45
CA ALA A 168 6.10 -3.54 -42.72
C ALA A 168 6.19 -2.49 -41.58
N GLY A 169 6.99 -2.74 -40.54
CA GLY A 169 7.19 -1.82 -39.41
C GLY A 169 6.12 -1.86 -38.32
N SER A 170 4.97 -2.49 -38.52
CA SER A 170 3.89 -2.63 -37.52
C SER A 170 4.22 -3.65 -36.42
N SER A 171 3.69 -3.48 -35.20
CA SER A 171 3.79 -4.54 -34.18
C SER A 171 3.11 -5.83 -34.64
N ALA A 172 3.72 -6.97 -34.34
CA ALA A 172 3.15 -8.29 -34.58
C ALA A 172 2.03 -8.66 -33.58
N LYS A 173 1.75 -7.81 -32.59
CA LYS A 173 0.82 -8.03 -31.50
C LYS A 173 -0.26 -6.93 -31.43
N LYS A 174 -1.25 -6.96 -32.34
CA LYS A 174 -2.38 -6.01 -32.34
C LYS A 174 -3.71 -6.72 -32.15
N ILE A 175 -4.52 -6.25 -31.20
CA ILE A 175 -5.84 -6.80 -30.85
C ILE A 175 -6.71 -5.67 -30.27
N GLY A 176 -7.87 -5.42 -30.88
CA GLY A 176 -8.95 -4.61 -30.31
C GLY A 176 -9.90 -5.39 -29.40
N LEU A 177 -10.83 -4.67 -28.79
CA LEU A 177 -11.79 -5.12 -27.78
C LEU A 177 -13.22 -4.86 -28.26
N ILE A 178 -14.11 -5.85 -28.09
CA ILE A 178 -15.56 -5.70 -28.23
C ILE A 178 -16.22 -6.18 -26.93
N TYR A 179 -17.17 -5.41 -26.41
CA TYR A 179 -18.06 -5.80 -25.32
C TYR A 179 -19.53 -5.55 -25.72
N GLU A 180 -20.39 -6.55 -25.51
CA GLU A 180 -21.81 -6.52 -25.89
C GLU A 180 -22.67 -6.98 -24.69
N ASN A 181 -23.65 -6.16 -24.33
CA ASN A 181 -24.62 -6.39 -23.25
C ASN A 181 -23.99 -6.75 -21.89
N LEU A 182 -22.82 -6.17 -21.60
CA LEU A 182 -21.99 -6.50 -20.43
C LEU A 182 -22.67 -6.05 -19.13
N THR A 183 -23.02 -7.01 -18.28
CA THR A 183 -23.69 -6.81 -17.00
C THR A 183 -22.89 -7.49 -15.89
N VAL A 184 -22.50 -6.74 -14.85
CA VAL A 184 -21.66 -7.26 -13.75
C VAL A 184 -22.48 -7.30 -12.47
N LYS A 185 -22.48 -8.45 -11.76
CA LYS A 185 -23.19 -8.64 -10.49
C LYS A 185 -22.19 -8.88 -9.36
N GLY A 186 -22.23 -8.02 -8.34
CA GLY A 186 -21.43 -8.12 -7.12
C GLY A 186 -22.19 -8.75 -5.95
N VAL A 187 -21.49 -9.07 -4.87
CA VAL A 187 -22.10 -9.54 -3.61
C VAL A 187 -22.67 -8.35 -2.82
N GLY A 188 -23.96 -8.38 -2.52
CA GLY A 188 -24.75 -7.21 -2.13
C GLY A 188 -24.63 -6.72 -0.69
N SER A 189 -23.50 -6.89 0.00
CA SER A 189 -23.29 -6.35 1.35
C SER A 189 -22.37 -5.13 1.34
N THR A 190 -22.96 -3.94 1.15
CA THR A 190 -22.29 -2.63 1.27
C THR A 190 -21.82 -2.31 2.70
N ALA A 191 -22.48 -2.89 3.70
CA ALA A 191 -22.14 -2.74 5.11
C ALA A 191 -21.96 -4.11 5.80
N SER A 192 -20.82 -4.29 6.47
CA SER A 192 -20.53 -5.44 7.33
C SER A 192 -20.37 -5.01 8.79
N LEU A 193 -20.28 -5.97 9.72
CA LEU A 193 -20.09 -5.68 11.14
C LEU A 193 -18.76 -6.28 11.60
N VAL A 194 -18.05 -5.57 12.48
CA VAL A 194 -16.79 -6.04 13.09
C VAL A 194 -17.00 -7.40 13.78
N ARG A 195 -16.06 -8.32 13.54
CA ARG A 195 -15.92 -9.58 14.29
C ARG A 195 -15.33 -9.27 15.67
N THR A 196 -16.07 -9.56 16.75
CA THR A 196 -15.58 -9.40 18.12
C THR A 196 -14.90 -10.68 18.64
N VAL A 197 -14.20 -10.60 19.78
CA VAL A 197 -13.52 -11.77 20.38
C VAL A 197 -14.48 -12.95 20.63
N PRO A 198 -15.70 -12.76 21.17
CA PRO A 198 -16.68 -13.85 21.24
C PRO A 198 -17.06 -14.45 19.87
N ASP A 199 -17.26 -13.62 18.84
CA ASP A 199 -17.53 -14.13 17.48
C ASP A 199 -16.36 -14.96 16.95
N ALA A 200 -15.12 -14.55 17.25
CA ALA A 200 -13.91 -15.25 16.83
C ALA A 200 -13.76 -16.62 17.53
N ILE A 201 -14.08 -16.71 18.82
CA ILE A 201 -14.06 -17.98 19.56
C ILE A 201 -15.12 -18.93 19.00
N ILE A 202 -16.36 -18.46 18.85
CA ILE A 202 -17.46 -19.25 18.27
C ILE A 202 -17.15 -19.61 16.80
N GLY A 203 -16.56 -18.68 16.05
CA GLY A 203 -16.12 -18.85 14.67
C GLY A 203 -15.12 -19.99 14.50
N THR A 204 -14.12 -20.05 15.40
CA THR A 204 -13.04 -21.05 15.40
C THR A 204 -13.57 -22.49 15.47
N PHE A 205 -14.63 -22.73 16.25
CA PHE A 205 -15.26 -24.05 16.42
C PHE A 205 -16.53 -24.26 15.57
N GLY A 206 -16.93 -23.28 14.77
CA GLY A 206 -18.19 -23.28 14.03
C GLY A 206 -18.05 -22.70 12.62
N PRO A 207 -18.57 -21.49 12.35
CA PRO A 207 -18.73 -20.99 10.99
C PRO A 207 -17.43 -20.79 10.21
N ASP A 208 -16.29 -20.44 10.83
CA ASP A 208 -15.04 -20.27 10.06
C ASP A 208 -14.42 -21.62 9.65
N LEU A 209 -14.51 -22.64 10.52
CA LEU A 209 -14.13 -24.02 10.17
C LEU A 209 -15.07 -24.58 9.09
N TYR A 210 -16.38 -24.35 9.22
CA TYR A 210 -17.36 -24.73 8.20
C TYR A 210 -17.12 -24.00 6.86
N HIS A 211 -16.80 -22.70 6.88
CA HIS A 211 -16.47 -21.94 5.67
C HIS A 211 -15.16 -22.40 5.04
N LEU A 212 -14.15 -22.79 5.83
CA LEU A 212 -12.92 -23.40 5.33
C LEU A 212 -13.23 -24.72 4.61
N LEU A 213 -13.97 -25.62 5.26
CA LEU A 213 -14.38 -26.92 4.70
C LEU A 213 -15.24 -26.76 3.44
N CYS A 214 -16.25 -25.87 3.45
CA CYS A 214 -17.10 -25.61 2.28
C CYS A 214 -16.39 -24.87 1.12
N ARG A 215 -15.21 -24.29 1.36
CA ARG A 215 -14.39 -23.66 0.31
C ARG A 215 -13.46 -24.68 -0.34
N VAL A 216 -13.03 -25.70 0.41
CA VAL A 216 -12.31 -26.88 -0.10
C VAL A 216 -13.25 -27.88 -0.79
N LEU A 217 -14.49 -28.02 -0.29
CA LEU A 217 -15.55 -28.88 -0.83
C LEU A 217 -16.79 -28.04 -1.21
N PRO A 218 -16.87 -27.51 -2.44
CA PRO A 218 -17.96 -26.62 -2.88
C PRO A 218 -19.36 -27.22 -2.79
N SER A 219 -19.47 -28.56 -2.78
CA SER A 219 -20.73 -29.32 -2.65
C SER A 219 -21.45 -29.11 -1.31
N LEU A 220 -20.76 -28.64 -0.27
CA LEU A 220 -21.34 -28.42 1.06
C LEU A 220 -22.02 -27.04 1.22
N ARG A 221 -22.03 -26.20 0.18
CA ARG A 221 -22.43 -24.78 0.27
C ARG A 221 -23.92 -24.54 0.02
N PHE A 222 -24.74 -24.62 1.07
CA PHE A 222 -26.21 -24.55 0.99
C PHE A 222 -26.85 -23.19 0.63
N ARG A 223 -26.11 -22.06 0.65
CA ARG A 223 -26.71 -20.74 0.39
C ARG A 223 -25.78 -19.82 -0.42
N LYS A 224 -26.27 -19.32 -1.56
CA LYS A 224 -25.62 -18.23 -2.31
C LYS A 224 -25.92 -16.88 -1.61
N PRO A 225 -24.95 -15.95 -1.51
CA PRO A 225 -25.20 -14.64 -0.96
C PRO A 225 -26.07 -13.80 -1.92
N PRO A 226 -26.80 -12.78 -1.43
CA PRO A 226 -27.57 -11.89 -2.31
C PRO A 226 -26.64 -11.13 -3.27
N THR A 227 -27.08 -10.97 -4.51
CA THR A 227 -26.30 -10.32 -5.58
C THR A 227 -26.96 -9.04 -6.05
N ARG A 228 -26.18 -7.97 -6.22
CA ARG A 228 -26.62 -6.68 -6.79
C ARG A 228 -25.91 -6.45 -8.13
N ALA A 229 -26.61 -5.92 -9.13
CA ALA A 229 -25.96 -5.43 -10.35
C ALA A 229 -25.12 -4.16 -10.04
N LEU A 230 -23.88 -4.17 -10.50
CA LEU A 230 -22.91 -3.07 -10.41
C LEU A 230 -22.78 -2.33 -11.75
N ILE A 231 -23.05 -3.03 -12.86
CA ILE A 231 -23.01 -2.52 -14.24
C ILE A 231 -24.18 -3.12 -15.00
N HIS A 232 -24.85 -2.31 -15.81
CA HIS A 232 -26.07 -2.63 -16.54
C HIS A 232 -25.89 -2.52 -18.06
N ASP A 233 -25.80 -3.66 -18.76
CA ASP A 233 -25.99 -3.77 -20.21
C ASP A 233 -25.07 -2.88 -21.09
N PHE A 234 -23.77 -2.86 -20.80
CA PHE A 234 -22.80 -2.01 -21.52
C PHE A 234 -22.44 -2.60 -22.89
N THR A 235 -22.43 -1.75 -23.91
CA THR A 235 -22.04 -2.13 -25.29
C THR A 235 -21.06 -1.12 -25.88
N GLY A 236 -20.05 -1.58 -26.61
CA GLY A 236 -19.06 -0.74 -27.27
C GLY A 236 -17.84 -1.50 -27.81
N CYS A 237 -16.95 -0.79 -28.51
CA CYS A 237 -15.68 -1.34 -28.97
C CYS A 237 -14.53 -0.32 -28.94
N VAL A 238 -13.32 -0.84 -28.80
CA VAL A 238 -12.05 -0.11 -28.86
C VAL A 238 -11.16 -0.85 -29.85
N ARG A 239 -10.80 -0.21 -30.96
CA ARG A 239 -9.99 -0.80 -32.04
C ARG A 239 -8.51 -0.83 -31.63
N ASP A 240 -7.68 -1.61 -32.31
CA ASP A 240 -6.23 -1.58 -32.11
C ASP A 240 -5.65 -0.21 -32.49
N GLY A 241 -4.85 0.37 -31.59
CA GLY A 241 -4.34 1.74 -31.71
C GLY A 241 -5.26 2.83 -31.13
N GLU A 242 -6.48 2.50 -30.65
CA GLU A 242 -7.36 3.47 -29.98
C GLU A 242 -7.10 3.56 -28.47
N MET A 243 -7.25 4.78 -27.95
CA MET A 243 -7.22 5.12 -26.53
C MET A 243 -8.60 5.59 -26.06
N MET A 244 -9.17 4.90 -25.07
CA MET A 244 -10.49 5.20 -24.48
C MET A 244 -10.36 5.73 -23.05
N LEU A 245 -10.89 6.93 -22.82
CA LEU A 245 -11.06 7.50 -21.48
C LEU A 245 -12.40 7.06 -20.87
N VAL A 246 -12.39 6.56 -19.65
CA VAL A 246 -13.58 6.15 -18.90
C VAL A 246 -13.78 7.11 -17.73
N LEU A 247 -14.87 7.87 -17.76
CA LEU A 247 -15.23 8.88 -16.78
C LEU A 247 -16.49 8.49 -16.00
N GLY A 248 -16.55 8.92 -14.75
CA GLY A 248 -17.69 8.72 -13.86
C GLY A 248 -17.26 8.99 -12.42
N ARG A 249 -18.23 9.35 -11.57
CA ARG A 249 -18.00 9.61 -10.14
C ARG A 249 -17.41 8.38 -9.42
N PRO A 250 -16.71 8.53 -8.29
CA PRO A 250 -16.34 7.40 -7.44
C PRO A 250 -17.56 6.53 -7.12
N GLY A 251 -17.43 5.21 -7.23
CA GLY A 251 -18.55 4.28 -7.03
C GLY A 251 -19.54 4.15 -8.19
N SER A 252 -19.43 4.97 -9.26
CA SER A 252 -20.27 4.85 -10.46
C SER A 252 -20.07 3.54 -11.24
N GLY A 253 -18.91 2.89 -11.10
CA GLY A 253 -18.62 1.61 -11.76
C GLY A 253 -17.36 1.59 -12.65
N CYS A 254 -16.64 2.70 -12.82
CA CYS A 254 -15.42 2.81 -13.63
C CYS A 254 -14.42 1.65 -13.43
N SER A 255 -13.93 1.43 -12.21
CA SER A 255 -13.02 0.33 -11.87
C SER A 255 -13.66 -1.05 -12.06
N THR A 256 -14.97 -1.17 -11.88
CA THR A 256 -15.72 -2.42 -12.11
C THR A 256 -15.74 -2.75 -13.61
N PHE A 257 -15.91 -1.75 -14.47
CA PHE A 257 -15.87 -1.88 -15.92
C PHE A 257 -14.48 -2.30 -16.39
N LEU A 258 -13.43 -1.59 -15.96
CA LEU A 258 -12.05 -1.93 -16.28
C LEU A 258 -11.69 -3.37 -15.82
N LYS A 259 -12.11 -3.80 -14.62
CA LYS A 259 -11.89 -5.18 -14.14
C LYS A 259 -12.66 -6.22 -14.97
N ALA A 260 -13.90 -5.95 -15.36
CA ALA A 260 -14.69 -6.86 -16.19
C ALA A 260 -14.14 -7.00 -17.62
N VAL A 261 -13.72 -5.88 -18.22
CA VAL A 261 -13.12 -5.77 -19.57
C VAL A 261 -11.70 -6.35 -19.62
N SER A 262 -10.91 -6.21 -18.57
CA SER A 262 -9.59 -6.87 -18.45
C SER A 262 -9.67 -8.35 -18.05
N ASN A 263 -10.88 -8.90 -17.94
CA ASN A 263 -11.16 -10.29 -17.57
C ASN A 263 -10.79 -10.68 -16.11
N ASN A 264 -10.57 -9.69 -15.23
CA ASN A 264 -10.37 -9.89 -13.81
C ASN A 264 -11.72 -10.10 -13.08
N ARG A 265 -12.39 -11.21 -13.42
CA ARG A 265 -13.78 -11.48 -13.04
C ARG A 265 -13.96 -12.23 -11.71
N ASP A 266 -12.87 -12.68 -11.08
CA ASP A 266 -12.93 -13.59 -9.92
C ASP A 266 -13.44 -12.94 -8.61
N SER A 267 -13.51 -11.61 -8.56
CA SER A 267 -14.10 -10.84 -7.47
C SER A 267 -15.61 -10.66 -7.58
N PHE A 268 -16.21 -10.94 -8.74
CA PHE A 268 -17.64 -10.72 -8.99
C PHE A 268 -18.45 -12.00 -8.78
N ALA A 269 -19.73 -11.86 -8.44
CA ALA A 269 -20.63 -12.99 -8.24
C ALA A 269 -21.09 -13.61 -9.57
N ALA A 270 -21.28 -12.78 -10.59
CA ALA A 270 -21.49 -13.18 -11.99
C ALA A 270 -21.10 -12.04 -12.93
N VAL A 271 -20.72 -12.40 -14.16
CA VAL A 271 -20.55 -11.47 -15.29
C VAL A 271 -21.31 -12.05 -16.47
N GLU A 272 -22.31 -11.31 -16.93
CA GLU A 272 -23.21 -11.63 -18.05
C GLU A 272 -22.88 -10.71 -19.24
N GLY A 273 -23.26 -11.11 -20.45
CA GLY A 273 -22.82 -10.46 -21.70
C GLY A 273 -21.55 -11.07 -22.30
N ASP A 274 -21.20 -10.66 -23.51
CA ASP A 274 -20.03 -11.15 -24.23
C ASP A 274 -18.88 -10.12 -24.24
N VAL A 275 -17.65 -10.61 -24.16
CA VAL A 275 -16.43 -9.81 -24.33
C VAL A 275 -15.44 -10.62 -25.14
N SER A 276 -15.03 -10.05 -26.28
CA SER A 276 -14.08 -10.66 -27.20
C SER A 276 -12.90 -9.75 -27.48
N TYR A 277 -11.73 -10.37 -27.65
CA TYR A 277 -10.45 -9.70 -27.89
C TYR A 277 -10.01 -10.06 -29.32
N GLY A 278 -10.29 -9.22 -30.30
CA GLY A 278 -10.03 -9.49 -31.72
C GLY A 278 -10.72 -10.76 -32.25
N GLY A 279 -11.82 -11.18 -31.63
CA GLY A 279 -12.51 -12.45 -31.90
C GLY A 279 -12.15 -13.62 -30.96
N ILE A 280 -11.18 -13.46 -30.05
CA ILE A 280 -10.87 -14.45 -29.01
C ILE A 280 -11.86 -14.28 -27.84
N PRO A 281 -12.67 -15.30 -27.46
CA PRO A 281 -13.59 -15.19 -26.32
C PRO A 281 -12.87 -15.06 -24.98
N ALA A 282 -13.48 -14.36 -24.02
CA ALA A 282 -12.91 -14.15 -22.69
C ALA A 282 -12.49 -15.44 -21.96
N GLU A 283 -13.22 -16.55 -22.09
CA GLU A 283 -12.80 -17.82 -21.49
C GLU A 283 -11.46 -18.34 -22.05
N THR A 284 -11.27 -18.21 -23.36
CA THR A 284 -10.05 -18.64 -24.06
C THR A 284 -8.89 -17.72 -23.71
N GLN A 285 -9.13 -16.41 -23.66
CA GLN A 285 -8.16 -15.41 -23.24
C GLN A 285 -7.66 -15.70 -21.81
N LYS A 286 -8.55 -15.95 -20.84
CA LYS A 286 -8.16 -16.24 -19.45
C LYS A 286 -7.27 -17.48 -19.32
N LYS A 287 -7.55 -18.52 -20.10
CA LYS A 287 -6.84 -19.81 -20.06
C LYS A 287 -5.48 -19.77 -20.78
N LEU A 288 -5.35 -19.02 -21.88
CA LEU A 288 -4.20 -19.10 -22.80
C LEU A 288 -3.34 -17.83 -22.91
N TYR A 289 -3.94 -16.65 -22.68
CA TYR A 289 -3.38 -15.33 -23.01
C TYR A 289 -3.52 -14.31 -21.87
N ARG A 290 -3.66 -14.77 -20.61
CA ARG A 290 -3.86 -13.90 -19.44
C ARG A 290 -2.83 -12.77 -19.34
N GLY A 291 -1.56 -13.07 -19.59
CA GLY A 291 -0.47 -12.09 -19.53
C GLY A 291 -0.44 -11.04 -20.67
N GLU A 292 -1.39 -11.05 -21.59
CA GLU A 292 -1.49 -10.13 -22.73
C GLU A 292 -2.62 -9.09 -22.54
N VAL A 293 -3.55 -9.32 -21.61
CA VAL A 293 -4.57 -8.36 -21.17
C VAL A 293 -4.29 -8.04 -19.72
N THR A 294 -3.84 -6.83 -19.42
CA THR A 294 -3.41 -6.44 -18.07
C THR A 294 -4.19 -5.26 -17.54
N TYR A 295 -4.45 -5.28 -16.25
CA TYR A 295 -5.11 -4.21 -15.54
C TYR A 295 -4.21 -3.72 -14.40
N ASN A 296 -3.99 -2.42 -14.32
CA ASN A 296 -3.24 -1.78 -13.25
C ASN A 296 -4.23 -1.20 -12.23
N ASP A 297 -4.21 -1.72 -11.00
CA ASP A 297 -4.98 -1.18 -9.87
C ASP A 297 -4.58 0.25 -9.51
N GLU A 298 -5.51 0.96 -8.86
CA GLU A 298 -5.30 2.29 -8.30
C GLU A 298 -4.21 2.30 -7.22
N ASP A 299 -4.15 1.28 -6.36
CA ASP A 299 -3.21 1.18 -5.24
C ASP A 299 -1.83 0.60 -5.63
N ASP A 300 -0.75 1.29 -5.26
CA ASP A 300 0.63 0.89 -5.59
C ASP A 300 1.24 -0.07 -4.58
N VAL A 301 0.82 -1.33 -4.62
CA VAL A 301 1.35 -2.36 -3.73
C VAL A 301 2.64 -2.97 -4.32
N HIS A 302 3.75 -2.81 -3.58
CA HIS A 302 5.11 -3.26 -3.92
C HIS A 302 5.78 -3.97 -2.74
N PHE A 303 6.91 -4.64 -2.98
CA PHE A 303 7.79 -5.08 -1.90
C PHE A 303 8.70 -3.93 -1.44
N ALA A 304 8.41 -3.33 -0.29
CA ALA A 304 9.11 -2.17 0.25
C ALA A 304 10.64 -2.31 0.37
N SER A 305 11.13 -3.53 0.67
CA SER A 305 12.56 -3.82 0.84
C SER A 305 13.33 -4.12 -0.46
N LEU A 306 12.69 -4.03 -1.63
CA LEU A 306 13.37 -4.09 -2.93
C LEU A 306 13.66 -2.68 -3.45
N SER A 307 14.75 -2.56 -4.24
CA SER A 307 15.02 -1.36 -5.02
C SER A 307 14.27 -1.36 -6.35
N VAL A 308 14.03 -0.17 -6.90
CA VAL A 308 13.34 0.01 -8.19
C VAL A 308 13.93 -0.89 -9.29
N TRP A 309 15.25 -0.91 -9.42
CA TRP A 309 15.96 -1.76 -10.38
C TRP A 309 15.66 -3.26 -10.20
N LYS A 310 15.65 -3.76 -8.95
CA LYS A 310 15.39 -5.18 -8.66
C LYS A 310 13.96 -5.56 -9.04
N THR A 311 12.99 -4.69 -8.79
CA THR A 311 11.57 -4.92 -9.15
C THR A 311 11.39 -4.96 -10.67
N LEU A 312 11.86 -3.97 -11.42
CA LEU A 312 11.78 -3.95 -12.88
C LEU A 312 12.54 -5.13 -13.52
N THR A 313 13.75 -5.42 -13.02
CA THR A 313 14.54 -6.57 -13.48
C THR A 313 13.79 -7.89 -13.24
N PHE A 314 13.14 -8.04 -12.09
CA PHE A 314 12.37 -9.25 -11.76
C PHE A 314 11.13 -9.41 -12.65
N ALA A 315 10.38 -8.33 -12.93
CA ALA A 315 9.27 -8.35 -13.88
C ALA A 315 9.74 -8.80 -15.29
N LEU A 316 10.80 -8.17 -15.80
CA LEU A 316 11.38 -8.49 -17.11
C LEU A 316 11.98 -9.91 -17.17
N MET A 317 12.59 -10.42 -16.10
CA MET A 317 13.11 -11.80 -16.02
C MET A 317 12.02 -12.87 -16.22
N ASN A 318 10.78 -12.56 -15.82
CA ASN A 318 9.62 -13.46 -15.94
C ASN A 318 8.92 -13.36 -17.31
N LYS A 319 9.07 -12.24 -18.02
CA LYS A 319 8.48 -12.02 -19.35
C LYS A 319 9.45 -12.23 -20.52
N THR A 320 10.76 -12.23 -20.27
CA THR A 320 11.79 -12.29 -21.32
C THR A 320 12.38 -13.70 -21.47
N LYS A 321 12.49 -14.19 -22.71
CA LYS A 321 13.09 -15.49 -23.05
C LYS A 321 14.57 -15.56 -22.67
N ARG A 322 15.09 -16.75 -22.34
CA ARG A 322 16.51 -16.93 -21.92
C ARG A 322 17.53 -16.35 -22.92
N SER A 323 17.24 -16.43 -24.21
CA SER A 323 18.09 -15.91 -25.30
C SER A 323 18.17 -14.39 -25.38
N ALA A 324 17.28 -13.67 -24.69
CA ALA A 324 17.15 -12.21 -24.72
C ALA A 324 17.47 -11.62 -23.33
N LYS A 325 18.30 -12.30 -22.51
CA LYS A 325 18.63 -11.84 -21.15
C LYS A 325 19.35 -10.48 -21.16
N GLU A 326 20.12 -10.21 -22.22
CA GLU A 326 20.88 -8.97 -22.42
C GLU A 326 19.98 -7.76 -22.73
N GLU A 327 18.77 -7.99 -23.27
CA GLU A 327 17.78 -6.92 -23.48
C GLU A 327 17.17 -6.41 -22.15
N ILE A 328 17.21 -7.19 -21.08
CA ILE A 328 16.60 -6.84 -19.77
C ILE A 328 17.13 -5.50 -19.22
N PRO A 329 18.45 -5.28 -19.05
CA PRO A 329 18.96 -4.00 -18.56
C PRO A 329 18.68 -2.83 -19.52
N ILE A 330 18.66 -3.07 -20.84
CA ILE A 330 18.35 -2.06 -21.86
C ILE A 330 16.92 -1.57 -21.68
N ILE A 331 15.95 -2.50 -21.66
CA ILE A 331 14.53 -2.19 -21.46
C ILE A 331 14.29 -1.55 -20.08
N ALA A 332 14.96 -2.03 -19.03
CA ALA A 332 14.82 -1.46 -17.69
C ALA A 332 15.33 -0.01 -17.62
N ASN A 333 16.49 0.30 -18.21
CA ASN A 333 17.01 1.67 -18.29
C ASN A 333 16.10 2.57 -19.14
N ALA A 334 15.58 2.08 -20.27
CA ALA A 334 14.66 2.83 -21.11
C ALA A 334 13.35 3.18 -20.37
N LEU A 335 12.77 2.23 -19.62
CA LEU A 335 11.60 2.50 -18.78
C LEU A 335 11.90 3.51 -17.66
N LEU A 336 13.09 3.48 -17.06
CA LEU A 336 13.50 4.46 -16.04
C LEU A 336 13.67 5.88 -16.63
N ARG A 337 14.28 5.99 -17.82
CA ARG A 337 14.43 7.26 -18.56
C ARG A 337 13.08 7.82 -19.00
N MET A 338 12.23 6.99 -19.61
CA MET A 338 10.88 7.38 -20.07
C MET A 338 10.00 7.99 -18.96
N PHE A 339 10.16 7.55 -17.72
CA PHE A 339 9.41 8.08 -16.58
C PHE A 339 10.16 9.14 -15.77
N GLY A 340 11.40 9.53 -16.13
CA GLY A 340 12.18 10.51 -15.35
C GLY A 340 12.44 10.04 -13.91
N ILE A 341 12.79 8.76 -13.73
CA ILE A 341 13.07 8.13 -12.42
C ILE A 341 14.45 7.45 -12.36
N SER A 342 15.33 7.74 -13.32
CA SER A 342 16.69 7.19 -13.43
C SER A 342 17.52 7.33 -12.15
N HIS A 343 17.41 8.46 -11.44
CA HIS A 343 18.10 8.72 -10.17
C HIS A 343 17.66 7.77 -9.04
N THR A 344 16.42 7.28 -9.07
CA THR A 344 15.89 6.35 -8.04
C THR A 344 16.25 4.88 -8.25
N LYS A 345 16.98 4.53 -9.33
CA LYS A 345 17.29 3.16 -9.75
C LYS A 345 17.72 2.22 -8.62
N ASN A 346 18.60 2.69 -7.74
CA ASN A 346 19.15 1.93 -6.62
C ASN A 346 18.42 2.15 -5.27
N THR A 347 17.51 3.13 -5.21
CA THR A 347 16.73 3.47 -4.01
C THR A 347 15.69 2.38 -3.71
N LEU A 348 15.44 2.11 -2.43
CA LEU A 348 14.35 1.22 -1.99
C LEU A 348 12.99 1.83 -2.35
N ILE A 349 12.02 1.00 -2.74
CA ILE A 349 10.66 1.49 -3.04
C ILE A 349 9.99 2.01 -1.76
N GLY A 350 10.19 1.31 -0.64
CA GLY A 350 9.59 1.68 0.65
C GLY A 350 8.07 1.49 0.73
N ASP A 351 7.54 1.79 1.90
CA ASP A 351 6.11 1.82 2.22
C ASP A 351 5.85 2.89 3.31
N ASP A 352 4.72 2.80 4.02
CA ASP A 352 4.36 3.76 5.09
C ASP A 352 5.29 3.67 6.31
N TYR A 353 6.10 2.61 6.44
CA TYR A 353 7.01 2.34 7.57
C TYR A 353 8.49 2.40 7.18
N ILE A 354 8.82 1.95 5.96
CA ILE A 354 10.18 1.92 5.40
C ILE A 354 10.32 3.10 4.43
N ARG A 355 11.15 4.08 4.77
CA ARG A 355 11.47 5.20 3.88
C ARG A 355 12.06 4.69 2.55
N GLY A 356 11.48 5.14 1.44
CA GLY A 356 11.89 4.81 0.08
C GLY A 356 11.75 5.99 -0.87
N VAL A 357 11.37 5.70 -2.12
CA VAL A 357 11.04 6.72 -3.13
C VAL A 357 9.76 7.50 -2.74
N SER A 358 9.57 8.69 -3.33
CA SER A 358 8.36 9.49 -3.11
C SER A 358 7.09 8.79 -3.63
N GLY A 359 5.91 9.22 -3.17
CA GLY A 359 4.62 8.64 -3.60
C GLY A 359 4.42 8.69 -5.13
N GLY A 360 4.71 9.83 -5.76
CA GLY A 360 4.63 9.98 -7.22
C GLY A 360 5.69 9.17 -7.99
N GLU A 361 6.90 9.01 -7.44
CA GLU A 361 7.89 8.08 -8.00
C GLU A 361 7.43 6.62 -7.88
N ARG A 362 6.85 6.22 -6.74
CA ARG A 362 6.27 4.88 -6.55
C ARG A 362 5.13 4.59 -7.54
N LYS A 363 4.31 5.60 -7.87
CA LYS A 363 3.30 5.49 -8.93
C LYS A 363 3.94 5.23 -10.29
N ARG A 364 4.98 6.00 -10.65
CA ARG A 364 5.77 5.80 -11.88
C ARG A 364 6.40 4.40 -11.95
N VAL A 365 6.86 3.84 -10.82
CA VAL A 365 7.37 2.46 -10.73
C VAL A 365 6.27 1.41 -10.97
N SER A 366 5.06 1.56 -10.43
CA SER A 366 3.90 0.71 -10.75
C SER A 366 3.57 0.70 -12.25
N ILE A 367 3.63 1.87 -12.89
CA ILE A 367 3.34 2.02 -14.32
C ILE A 367 4.44 1.35 -15.15
N ALA A 368 5.72 1.56 -14.80
CA ALA A 368 6.86 0.90 -15.43
C ALA A 368 6.82 -0.64 -15.31
N GLU A 369 6.43 -1.17 -14.16
CA GLU A 369 6.24 -2.62 -13.96
C GLU A 369 5.08 -3.16 -14.81
N THR A 370 3.97 -2.43 -14.91
CA THR A 370 2.85 -2.81 -15.77
C THR A 370 3.27 -2.86 -17.23
N LEU A 371 4.04 -1.87 -17.72
CA LEU A 371 4.55 -1.87 -19.09
C LEU A 371 5.56 -3.00 -19.35
N ALA A 372 6.40 -3.32 -18.37
CA ALA A 372 7.33 -4.45 -18.44
C ALA A 372 6.62 -5.81 -18.64
N SER A 373 5.29 -5.89 -18.44
CA SER A 373 4.49 -7.07 -18.78
C SER A 373 4.36 -7.34 -20.29
N LYS A 374 4.67 -6.37 -21.16
CA LYS A 374 4.60 -6.45 -22.64
C LYS A 374 3.23 -6.93 -23.18
N SER A 375 2.15 -6.43 -22.58
CA SER A 375 0.74 -6.69 -22.91
C SER A 375 0.20 -5.83 -24.06
N THR A 376 -0.86 -6.32 -24.73
CA THR A 376 -1.49 -5.68 -25.89
C THR A 376 -2.71 -4.86 -25.55
N VAL A 377 -3.49 -5.31 -24.56
CA VAL A 377 -4.65 -4.60 -24.04
C VAL A 377 -4.34 -4.20 -22.60
N ILE A 378 -4.38 -2.90 -22.31
CA ILE A 378 -4.04 -2.38 -20.98
C ILE A 378 -5.17 -1.49 -20.46
N ALA A 379 -5.65 -1.83 -19.27
CA ALA A 379 -6.60 -1.03 -18.50
C ALA A 379 -5.87 -0.35 -17.34
N TRP A 380 -5.90 0.98 -17.30
CA TRP A 380 -5.23 1.82 -16.31
C TRP A 380 -6.25 2.41 -15.34
N ASP A 381 -6.28 1.90 -14.10
CA ASP A 381 -7.13 2.47 -13.05
C ASP A 381 -6.43 3.63 -12.33
N ASN A 382 -7.13 4.76 -12.27
CA ASN A 382 -6.72 6.07 -11.74
C ASN A 382 -5.19 6.35 -11.75
N SER A 383 -4.53 6.16 -12.89
CA SER A 383 -3.05 6.03 -12.90
C SER A 383 -2.28 7.35 -12.74
N THR A 384 -2.94 8.51 -12.93
CA THR A 384 -2.35 9.85 -12.67
C THR A 384 -2.40 10.28 -11.20
N ARG A 385 -3.04 9.50 -10.32
CA ARG A 385 -3.17 9.83 -8.90
C ARG A 385 -1.80 10.03 -8.25
N GLY A 386 -1.58 11.21 -7.67
CA GLY A 386 -0.31 11.57 -7.02
C GLY A 386 0.79 12.03 -7.98
N LEU A 387 0.46 12.31 -9.24
CA LEU A 387 1.30 13.05 -10.18
C LEU A 387 0.85 14.52 -10.24
N ASP A 388 1.78 15.44 -10.44
CA ASP A 388 1.46 16.83 -10.78
C ASP A 388 0.88 16.95 -12.20
N ALA A 389 0.22 18.07 -12.50
CA ALA A 389 -0.49 18.27 -13.76
C ALA A 389 0.40 18.16 -15.01
N SER A 390 1.66 18.62 -14.94
CA SER A 390 2.67 18.47 -15.99
C SER A 390 3.05 17.01 -16.20
N THR A 391 3.48 16.32 -15.15
CA THR A 391 3.86 14.90 -15.22
C THR A 391 2.70 14.00 -15.66
N ALA A 392 1.46 14.32 -15.26
CA ALA A 392 0.25 13.61 -15.68
C ALA A 392 -0.03 13.77 -17.19
N LEU A 393 0.24 14.94 -17.76
CA LEU A 393 0.11 15.20 -19.20
C LEU A 393 1.19 14.47 -20.01
N ASP A 394 2.45 14.51 -19.57
CA ASP A 394 3.54 13.82 -20.27
C ASP A 394 3.44 12.29 -20.14
N TYR A 395 2.85 11.79 -19.05
CA TYR A 395 2.40 10.41 -18.95
C TYR A 395 1.32 10.06 -19.98
N ALA A 396 0.27 10.88 -20.13
CA ALA A 396 -0.78 10.65 -21.12
C ALA A 396 -0.23 10.67 -22.57
N ARG A 397 0.69 11.59 -22.87
CA ARG A 397 1.45 11.62 -24.14
C ARG A 397 2.29 10.36 -24.34
N SER A 398 2.96 9.87 -23.30
CA SER A 398 3.73 8.62 -23.35
C SER A 398 2.84 7.41 -23.62
N LEU A 399 1.66 7.33 -22.99
CA LEU A 399 0.64 6.32 -23.30
C LEU A 399 0.20 6.41 -24.77
N ARG A 400 -0.05 7.61 -25.29
CA ARG A 400 -0.41 7.83 -26.70
C ARG A 400 0.67 7.32 -27.65
N ILE A 401 1.91 7.75 -27.45
CA ILE A 401 3.07 7.32 -28.25
C ILE A 401 3.19 5.79 -28.25
N MET A 402 3.06 5.13 -27.10
CA MET A 402 3.09 3.66 -27.04
C MET A 402 1.90 2.99 -27.74
N THR A 403 0.71 3.61 -27.66
CA THR A 403 -0.54 3.11 -28.27
C THR A 403 -0.44 3.18 -29.80
N ASP A 404 -0.04 4.33 -30.35
CA ASP A 404 0.15 4.56 -31.78
C ASP A 404 1.29 3.72 -32.37
N ILE A 405 2.43 3.64 -31.68
CA ILE A 405 3.64 2.99 -32.23
C ILE A 405 3.56 1.45 -32.14
N SER A 406 2.76 0.93 -31.20
CA SER A 406 2.63 -0.52 -30.96
C SER A 406 1.27 -1.11 -31.35
N ASN A 407 0.34 -0.28 -31.86
CA ASN A 407 -1.06 -0.65 -32.13
C ASN A 407 -1.73 -1.38 -30.94
N ARG A 408 -1.53 -0.83 -29.74
CA ARG A 408 -2.12 -1.36 -28.49
C ARG A 408 -3.53 -0.84 -28.29
N THR A 409 -4.29 -1.50 -27.43
CA THR A 409 -5.64 -1.08 -27.04
C THR A 409 -5.58 -0.58 -25.60
N THR A 410 -5.76 0.72 -25.41
CA THR A 410 -5.51 1.38 -24.12
C THR A 410 -6.81 1.92 -23.55
N LEU A 411 -7.22 1.45 -22.36
CA LEU A 411 -8.33 2.00 -21.60
C LEU A 411 -7.77 2.70 -20.35
N VAL A 412 -8.24 3.91 -20.06
CA VAL A 412 -7.78 4.70 -18.90
C VAL A 412 -8.98 5.27 -18.17
N THR A 413 -9.05 5.10 -16.86
CA THR A 413 -9.91 5.93 -15.98
C THR A 413 -9.07 6.98 -15.30
N LEU A 414 -9.49 8.24 -15.33
CA LEU A 414 -8.84 9.34 -14.64
C LEU A 414 -9.93 10.16 -13.94
N TYR A 415 -9.86 10.32 -12.61
CA TYR A 415 -10.83 11.17 -11.90
C TYR A 415 -10.54 12.67 -12.03
N GLN A 416 -9.31 13.03 -12.41
CA GLN A 416 -8.87 14.38 -12.70
C GLN A 416 -8.10 14.33 -14.03
N ALA A 417 -8.72 14.84 -15.10
CA ALA A 417 -8.12 14.89 -16.43
C ALA A 417 -8.18 16.33 -16.96
N GLY A 418 -7.04 17.00 -17.02
CA GLY A 418 -6.93 18.31 -17.65
C GLY A 418 -7.25 18.26 -19.15
N GLU A 419 -7.58 19.40 -19.76
CA GLU A 419 -8.01 19.44 -21.17
C GLU A 419 -6.98 18.82 -22.13
N GLY A 420 -5.69 19.10 -21.94
CA GLY A 420 -4.62 18.50 -22.74
C GLY A 420 -4.47 16.98 -22.60
N ILE A 421 -5.02 16.37 -21.54
CA ILE A 421 -5.13 14.90 -21.42
C ILE A 421 -6.37 14.42 -22.19
N TYR A 422 -7.49 15.16 -22.12
CA TYR A 422 -8.72 14.83 -22.81
C TYR A 422 -8.56 14.86 -24.34
N GLU A 423 -7.83 15.86 -24.89
CA GLU A 423 -7.57 16.02 -26.32
C GLU A 423 -6.80 14.87 -26.97
N VAL A 424 -6.07 14.08 -26.17
CA VAL A 424 -5.23 12.95 -26.62
C VAL A 424 -6.04 11.65 -26.80
N MET A 425 -7.27 11.61 -26.27
CA MET A 425 -8.13 10.43 -26.23
C MET A 425 -9.01 10.34 -27.49
N ASP A 426 -9.11 9.16 -28.10
CA ASP A 426 -9.95 8.95 -29.29
C ASP A 426 -11.44 8.84 -28.89
N LYS A 427 -11.70 8.06 -27.85
CA LYS A 427 -13.05 7.72 -27.37
C LYS A 427 -13.22 8.07 -25.89
N VAL A 428 -14.45 8.38 -25.49
CA VAL A 428 -14.85 8.54 -24.10
C VAL A 428 -16.09 7.71 -23.78
N LEU A 429 -16.09 7.07 -22.62
CA LEU A 429 -17.20 6.35 -21.99
C LEU A 429 -17.55 7.08 -20.69
N VAL A 430 -18.79 7.51 -20.53
CA VAL A 430 -19.27 8.17 -19.30
C VAL A 430 -20.27 7.26 -18.59
N ILE A 431 -20.03 7.04 -17.30
CA ILE A 431 -20.75 6.08 -16.45
C ILE A 431 -21.42 6.83 -15.29
N ASP A 432 -22.69 6.50 -15.03
CA ASP A 432 -23.40 6.97 -13.84
C ASP A 432 -24.21 5.84 -13.19
N GLN A 433 -24.08 5.66 -11.86
CA GLN A 433 -24.73 4.58 -11.08
C GLN A 433 -24.73 3.17 -11.74
N GLY A 434 -23.68 2.80 -12.45
CA GLY A 434 -23.56 1.53 -13.16
C GLY A 434 -24.24 1.48 -14.53
N ARG A 435 -24.71 2.61 -15.06
CA ARG A 435 -25.40 2.78 -16.35
C ARG A 435 -24.52 3.55 -17.34
N GLN A 436 -24.65 3.22 -18.63
CA GLN A 436 -23.89 3.83 -19.72
C GLN A 436 -24.65 5.06 -20.25
N ILE A 437 -24.18 6.27 -19.91
CA ILE A 437 -24.87 7.52 -20.29
C ILE A 437 -24.28 8.20 -21.54
N PHE A 438 -23.05 7.86 -21.90
CA PHE A 438 -22.47 8.21 -23.21
C PHE A 438 -21.32 7.25 -23.55
N CYS A 439 -21.17 6.89 -24.82
CA CYS A 439 -19.98 6.23 -25.33
C CYS A 439 -19.81 6.55 -26.81
N GLY A 440 -18.63 7.03 -27.20
CA GLY A 440 -18.33 7.45 -28.56
C GLY A 440 -17.04 8.27 -28.67
N PRO A 441 -16.81 8.98 -29.78
CA PRO A 441 -15.64 9.84 -29.95
C PRO A 441 -15.58 10.95 -28.90
N ALA A 442 -14.39 11.24 -28.37
CA ALA A 442 -14.21 12.23 -27.28
C ALA A 442 -14.74 13.63 -27.65
N ARG A 443 -14.63 14.02 -28.93
CA ARG A 443 -15.10 15.32 -29.44
C ARG A 443 -16.63 15.48 -29.46
N GLU A 444 -17.40 14.39 -29.46
CA GLU A 444 -18.88 14.44 -29.54
C GLU A 444 -19.57 14.50 -28.16
N ALA A 445 -18.88 14.17 -27.08
CA ALA A 445 -19.46 14.08 -25.73
C ALA A 445 -19.96 15.43 -25.19
N LYS A 446 -19.13 16.47 -25.25
CA LYS A 446 -19.49 17.82 -24.77
C LYS A 446 -20.68 18.42 -25.55
N PRO A 447 -20.71 18.39 -26.91
CA PRO A 447 -21.89 18.76 -27.69
C PRO A 447 -23.15 17.97 -27.32
N TYR A 448 -23.05 16.68 -27.04
CA TYR A 448 -24.19 15.82 -26.68
C TYR A 448 -24.87 16.28 -25.38
N PHE A 449 -24.12 16.43 -24.27
CA PHE A 449 -24.71 16.88 -23.00
C PHE A 449 -25.18 18.35 -23.06
N VAL A 450 -24.46 19.20 -23.80
CA VAL A 450 -24.93 20.55 -24.13
C VAL A 450 -26.28 20.55 -24.85
N GLY A 451 -26.48 19.62 -25.81
CA GLY A 451 -27.74 19.44 -26.54
C GLY A 451 -28.89 18.90 -25.69
N LEU A 452 -28.60 18.17 -24.61
CA LEU A 452 -29.59 17.74 -23.60
C LEU A 452 -30.05 18.88 -22.66
N GLY A 453 -29.36 20.03 -22.68
CA GLY A 453 -29.71 21.19 -21.86
C GLY A 453 -28.76 21.46 -20.68
N PHE A 454 -27.63 20.77 -20.58
CA PHE A 454 -26.61 21.05 -19.55
C PHE A 454 -25.74 22.26 -19.93
N GLU A 455 -25.30 23.01 -18.94
CA GLU A 455 -24.41 24.17 -19.09
C GLU A 455 -22.98 23.82 -18.69
N CYS A 456 -22.02 24.08 -19.58
CA CYS A 456 -20.59 23.95 -19.31
C CYS A 456 -20.01 25.35 -19.00
N PRO A 457 -19.54 25.62 -17.77
CA PRO A 457 -18.83 26.86 -17.45
C PRO A 457 -17.55 27.03 -18.29
N GLU A 458 -17.21 28.28 -18.60
CA GLU A 458 -16.08 28.59 -19.52
C GLU A 458 -14.70 28.12 -19.03
N ARG A 459 -14.49 28.06 -17.71
CA ARG A 459 -13.21 27.67 -17.09
C ARG A 459 -13.17 26.21 -16.62
N GLN A 460 -14.21 25.43 -16.87
CA GLN A 460 -14.26 24.01 -16.49
C GLN A 460 -13.73 23.15 -17.64
N THR A 461 -12.88 22.16 -17.33
CA THR A 461 -12.39 21.23 -18.35
C THR A 461 -13.54 20.38 -18.88
N THR A 462 -13.39 19.85 -20.09
CA THR A 462 -14.38 18.98 -20.69
C THR A 462 -14.57 17.70 -19.86
N ALA A 463 -13.52 17.13 -19.28
CA ALA A 463 -13.64 15.96 -18.42
C ALA A 463 -14.41 16.26 -17.12
N ASP A 464 -14.09 17.37 -16.44
CA ASP A 464 -14.79 17.79 -15.22
C ASP A 464 -16.27 18.13 -15.50
N PHE A 465 -16.58 18.67 -16.68
CA PHE A 465 -17.97 18.92 -17.08
C PHE A 465 -18.75 17.59 -17.23
N LEU A 466 -18.14 16.59 -17.87
CA LEU A 466 -18.78 15.27 -18.06
C LEU A 466 -19.03 14.54 -16.73
N THR A 467 -18.14 14.66 -15.75
CA THR A 467 -18.37 14.11 -14.40
C THR A 467 -19.41 14.93 -13.63
N ALA A 468 -19.34 16.27 -13.66
CA ALA A 468 -20.29 17.16 -12.98
C ALA A 468 -21.74 17.00 -13.46
N VAL A 469 -21.97 16.68 -14.75
CA VAL A 469 -23.32 16.36 -15.28
C VAL A 469 -23.99 15.19 -14.53
N THR A 470 -23.19 14.22 -14.07
CA THR A 470 -23.73 13.09 -13.31
C THR A 470 -24.11 13.47 -11.88
N ASP A 471 -23.53 14.54 -11.32
CA ASP A 471 -23.81 14.92 -9.93
C ASP A 471 -25.04 15.81 -9.78
N PRO A 472 -26.02 15.45 -8.92
CA PRO A 472 -27.14 16.32 -8.61
C PRO A 472 -26.79 17.69 -8.04
N ASN A 473 -25.63 17.85 -7.36
CA ASN A 473 -25.25 19.12 -6.72
C ASN A 473 -24.40 20.02 -7.62
N GLU A 474 -23.56 19.47 -8.50
CA GLU A 474 -22.69 20.25 -9.38
C GLU A 474 -23.32 20.58 -10.75
N ARG A 475 -24.23 19.73 -11.26
CA ARG A 475 -24.84 19.92 -12.57
C ARG A 475 -25.57 21.26 -12.66
N ARG A 476 -25.37 21.97 -13.77
CA ARG A 476 -26.07 23.20 -14.11
C ARG A 476 -26.91 22.99 -15.36
N PHE A 477 -28.16 23.42 -15.29
CA PHE A 477 -29.07 23.41 -16.43
C PHE A 477 -29.04 24.78 -17.09
N ARG A 478 -29.11 24.79 -18.43
CA ARG A 478 -29.24 26.05 -19.18
C ARG A 478 -30.59 26.72 -18.83
N PRO A 479 -30.64 28.06 -18.76
CA PRO A 479 -31.89 28.79 -18.57
C PRO A 479 -32.98 28.32 -19.55
N GLY A 480 -34.14 27.94 -19.03
CA GLY A 480 -35.28 27.44 -19.82
C GLY A 480 -35.25 25.94 -20.18
N PHE A 481 -34.20 25.18 -19.84
CA PHE A 481 -34.11 23.73 -20.09
C PHE A 481 -34.31 22.86 -18.84
N GLU A 482 -34.49 23.46 -17.65
CA GLU A 482 -34.59 22.78 -16.35
C GLU A 482 -35.67 21.69 -16.23
N HIS A 483 -36.77 21.81 -16.98
CA HIS A 483 -37.86 20.82 -17.02
C HIS A 483 -37.72 19.78 -18.15
N ARG A 484 -36.75 19.97 -19.06
CA ARG A 484 -36.55 19.14 -20.26
C ARG A 484 -35.30 18.26 -20.17
N ALA A 485 -34.30 18.70 -19.41
CA ALA A 485 -33.08 17.93 -19.19
C ALA A 485 -33.34 16.70 -18.30
N PRO A 486 -32.82 15.50 -18.67
CA PRO A 486 -32.96 14.29 -17.85
C PRO A 486 -32.24 14.44 -16.50
N ARG A 487 -32.85 13.95 -15.43
CA ARG A 487 -32.38 14.14 -14.04
C ARG A 487 -31.92 12.86 -13.36
N THR A 488 -32.45 11.69 -13.73
CA THR A 488 -32.03 10.40 -13.15
C THR A 488 -31.03 9.68 -14.07
N ALA A 489 -30.20 8.80 -13.49
CA ALA A 489 -29.28 7.96 -14.27
C ALA A 489 -30.03 7.09 -15.30
N GLU A 490 -31.27 6.67 -14.99
CA GLU A 490 -32.13 5.91 -15.89
C GLU A 490 -32.68 6.75 -17.06
N GLU A 491 -33.04 8.01 -16.81
CA GLU A 491 -33.42 8.95 -17.88
C GLU A 491 -32.24 9.29 -18.79
N LEU A 492 -31.04 9.49 -18.22
CA LEU A 492 -29.82 9.72 -18.99
C LEU A 492 -29.48 8.52 -19.89
N GLU A 493 -29.55 7.30 -19.35
CA GLU A 493 -29.38 6.06 -20.14
C GLU A 493 -30.44 5.96 -21.25
N ARG A 494 -31.72 6.22 -20.92
CA ARG A 494 -32.83 6.18 -21.90
C ARG A 494 -32.67 7.23 -23.00
N ALA A 495 -32.23 8.44 -22.64
CA ALA A 495 -31.90 9.51 -23.59
C ALA A 495 -30.70 9.13 -24.48
N PHE A 496 -29.69 8.45 -23.93
CA PHE A 496 -28.57 7.95 -24.72
C PHE A 496 -28.99 6.86 -25.69
N ARG A 497 -29.70 5.82 -25.22
CA ARG A 497 -30.22 4.73 -26.09
C ARG A 497 -31.13 5.23 -27.21
N ALA A 498 -31.88 6.31 -26.99
CA ALA A 498 -32.71 6.96 -28.00
C ALA A 498 -31.94 7.92 -28.95
N SER A 499 -30.69 8.27 -28.62
CA SER A 499 -29.89 9.24 -29.37
C SER A 499 -29.30 8.66 -30.67
N PRO A 500 -29.02 9.50 -31.69
CA PRO A 500 -28.27 9.06 -32.88
C PRO A 500 -26.84 8.59 -32.53
N ASN A 501 -26.27 9.01 -31.40
CA ASN A 501 -24.93 8.62 -30.97
C ASN A 501 -24.89 7.13 -30.58
N TYR A 502 -25.92 6.61 -29.93
CA TYR A 502 -26.02 5.18 -29.63
C TYR A 502 -26.24 4.33 -30.90
N GLN A 503 -26.99 4.84 -31.88
CA GLN A 503 -27.12 4.17 -33.19
C GLN A 503 -25.77 4.10 -33.92
N ARG A 504 -24.95 5.17 -33.87
CA ARG A 504 -23.57 5.16 -34.38
C ARG A 504 -22.67 4.18 -33.63
N LEU A 505 -22.78 4.09 -32.30
CA LEU A 505 -22.03 3.15 -31.49
C LEU A 505 -22.34 1.69 -31.87
N LEU A 506 -23.62 1.36 -32.05
CA LEU A 506 -24.04 0.03 -32.55
C LEU A 506 -23.53 -0.24 -33.97
N ALA A 507 -23.49 0.78 -34.83
CA ALA A 507 -22.91 0.67 -36.17
C ALA A 507 -21.38 0.45 -36.15
N ASP A 508 -20.62 1.16 -35.29
CA ASP A 508 -19.17 0.98 -35.10
C ASP A 508 -18.85 -0.45 -34.62
N VAL A 509 -19.58 -0.95 -33.61
CA VAL A 509 -19.45 -2.34 -33.13
C VAL A 509 -19.75 -3.35 -34.24
N ALA A 510 -20.85 -3.16 -34.99
CA ALA A 510 -21.23 -4.05 -36.08
C ALA A 510 -20.25 -4.00 -37.27
N GLU A 511 -19.68 -2.84 -37.58
CA GLU A 511 -18.65 -2.65 -38.60
C GLU A 511 -17.35 -3.37 -38.19
N TYR A 512 -16.87 -3.15 -36.97
CA TYR A 512 -15.64 -3.77 -36.49
C TYR A 512 -15.78 -5.30 -36.41
N LYS A 513 -16.93 -5.80 -35.94
CA LYS A 513 -17.26 -7.23 -35.96
C LYS A 513 -17.26 -7.79 -37.38
N ARG A 514 -17.85 -7.07 -38.34
CA ARG A 514 -17.84 -7.46 -39.78
C ARG A 514 -16.42 -7.46 -40.36
N HIS A 515 -15.58 -6.50 -40.00
CA HIS A 515 -14.18 -6.45 -40.41
C HIS A 515 -13.38 -7.65 -39.90
N LEU A 516 -13.55 -8.03 -38.63
CA LEU A 516 -12.93 -9.23 -38.05
C LEU A 516 -13.40 -10.52 -38.76
N HIS A 517 -14.68 -10.62 -39.11
CA HIS A 517 -15.20 -11.74 -39.90
C HIS A 517 -14.65 -11.78 -41.34
N GLN A 518 -14.58 -10.63 -42.04
CA GLN A 518 -14.10 -10.53 -43.42
C GLN A 518 -12.59 -10.82 -43.54
N THR A 519 -11.79 -10.37 -42.59
CA THR A 519 -10.35 -10.73 -42.49
C THR A 519 -10.14 -12.16 -41.98
N GLY A 520 -11.22 -12.87 -41.62
CA GLY A 520 -11.19 -14.21 -41.06
C GLY A 520 -10.37 -14.31 -39.78
N TYR A 521 -10.36 -13.26 -38.95
CA TYR A 521 -9.54 -13.13 -37.74
C TYR A 521 -8.02 -13.24 -37.99
N ALA A 522 -7.52 -12.60 -39.06
CA ALA A 522 -6.09 -12.58 -39.38
C ALA A 522 -5.23 -12.05 -38.21
N ASP A 523 -5.66 -10.96 -37.57
CA ASP A 523 -4.94 -10.32 -36.46
C ASP A 523 -4.90 -11.18 -35.19
N ALA A 524 -5.97 -11.91 -34.89
CA ALA A 524 -5.94 -12.89 -33.81
C ALA A 524 -4.93 -14.00 -34.10
N ARG A 525 -4.86 -14.50 -35.34
CA ARG A 525 -3.89 -15.54 -35.73
C ARG A 525 -2.44 -15.04 -35.71
N SER A 526 -2.17 -13.80 -36.12
CA SER A 526 -0.83 -13.22 -36.04
C SER A 526 -0.40 -12.99 -34.59
N PHE A 527 -1.31 -12.49 -33.74
CA PHE A 527 -1.12 -12.40 -32.29
C PHE A 527 -0.84 -13.78 -31.66
N GLU A 528 -1.64 -14.81 -31.96
CA GLU A 528 -1.39 -16.17 -31.46
C GLU A 528 -0.01 -16.70 -31.87
N GLY A 529 0.42 -16.38 -33.09
CA GLY A 529 1.76 -16.66 -33.60
C GLY A 529 2.85 -15.94 -32.81
N ALA A 530 2.72 -14.62 -32.61
CA ALA A 530 3.68 -13.79 -31.89
C ALA A 530 3.80 -14.19 -30.41
N VAL A 531 2.68 -14.46 -29.73
CA VAL A 531 2.66 -14.97 -28.34
C VAL A 531 3.22 -16.39 -28.26
N ARG A 532 3.10 -17.20 -29.32
CA ARG A 532 3.76 -18.51 -29.38
C ARG A 532 5.26 -18.42 -29.63
N GLU A 533 5.75 -17.41 -30.35
CA GLU A 533 7.19 -17.15 -30.54
C GLU A 533 7.85 -16.55 -29.29
N SER A 534 7.13 -15.73 -28.51
CA SER A 534 7.67 -15.15 -27.27
C SER A 534 7.90 -16.21 -26.16
N LYS A 535 7.08 -17.26 -26.13
CA LYS A 535 7.18 -18.37 -25.15
C LYS A 535 8.48 -19.15 -25.28
N SER A 536 9.10 -19.45 -24.14
CA SER A 536 10.33 -20.27 -24.09
C SER A 536 10.10 -21.73 -24.52
N ARG A 537 11.10 -22.35 -25.16
CA ARG A 537 11.04 -23.70 -25.78
C ARG A 537 10.48 -24.81 -24.87
N ASN A 538 10.66 -24.68 -23.55
CA ASN A 538 10.25 -25.69 -22.56
C ASN A 538 8.85 -25.42 -21.97
N VAL A 539 8.11 -24.43 -22.47
CA VAL A 539 6.75 -24.10 -22.00
C VAL A 539 5.69 -24.80 -22.86
N ARG A 540 4.67 -25.36 -22.20
CA ARG A 540 3.49 -25.92 -22.89
C ARG A 540 2.78 -24.81 -23.68
N LYS A 541 2.46 -25.04 -24.95
CA LYS A 541 1.78 -24.05 -25.82
C LYS A 541 0.52 -23.43 -25.19
N LYS A 542 -0.25 -24.24 -24.44
CA LYS A 542 -1.47 -23.85 -23.69
C LYS A 542 -1.22 -23.13 -22.35
N SER A 543 0.03 -22.86 -21.97
CA SER A 543 0.35 -22.10 -20.74
C SER A 543 0.22 -20.59 -20.99
N PRO A 544 -0.38 -19.80 -20.07
CA PRO A 544 -0.42 -18.34 -20.18
C PRO A 544 0.92 -17.66 -19.85
N TYR A 545 1.85 -18.38 -19.18
CA TYR A 545 3.17 -17.87 -18.81
C TYR A 545 4.20 -18.00 -19.94
N THR A 546 5.11 -17.03 -20.07
CA THR A 546 6.20 -17.00 -21.07
C THR A 546 7.40 -17.89 -20.69
N VAL A 547 7.68 -17.98 -19.39
CA VAL A 547 8.85 -18.66 -18.81
C VAL A 547 8.47 -19.99 -18.15
N SER A 548 9.34 -21.01 -18.27
CA SER A 548 9.16 -22.35 -17.70
C SER A 548 9.14 -22.38 -16.17
N PHE A 549 8.29 -23.22 -15.56
CA PHE A 549 8.09 -23.29 -14.10
C PHE A 549 9.37 -23.37 -13.25
N PRO A 550 10.39 -24.22 -13.54
CA PRO A 550 11.62 -24.24 -12.73
C PRO A 550 12.39 -22.91 -12.74
N ARG A 551 12.30 -22.16 -13.85
CA ARG A 551 12.89 -20.83 -13.97
C ARG A 551 12.06 -19.75 -13.28
N GLN A 552 10.73 -19.90 -13.21
CA GLN A 552 9.88 -19.07 -12.34
C GLN A 552 10.28 -19.27 -10.88
N VAL A 553 10.38 -20.53 -10.43
CA VAL A 553 10.84 -20.88 -9.06
C VAL A 553 12.21 -20.27 -8.77
N TRP A 554 13.19 -20.41 -9.69
CA TRP A 554 14.51 -19.79 -9.53
C TRP A 554 14.47 -18.26 -9.42
N ALA A 555 13.71 -17.58 -10.29
CA ALA A 555 13.58 -16.12 -10.24
C ALA A 555 12.90 -15.67 -8.93
N CYS A 556 11.87 -16.40 -8.49
CA CYS A 556 11.23 -16.17 -7.20
C CYS A 556 12.21 -16.41 -6.03
N SER A 557 13.00 -17.50 -6.03
CA SER A 557 14.00 -17.75 -4.98
C SER A 557 15.04 -16.63 -4.92
N GLN A 558 15.55 -16.19 -6.06
CA GLN A 558 16.47 -15.05 -6.14
C GLN A 558 15.85 -13.77 -5.55
N ARG A 559 14.55 -13.53 -5.81
CA ARG A 559 13.82 -12.42 -5.18
C ARG A 559 13.66 -12.59 -3.68
N GLU A 560 13.25 -13.76 -3.17
CA GLU A 560 13.08 -13.95 -1.72
C GLU A 560 14.42 -13.83 -0.97
N PHE A 561 15.55 -14.24 -1.57
CA PHE A 561 16.89 -13.95 -1.04
C PHE A 561 17.20 -12.44 -1.01
N TRP A 562 16.81 -11.67 -2.03
CA TRP A 562 16.93 -10.20 -1.97
C TRP A 562 16.06 -9.58 -0.88
N LEU A 563 14.85 -10.10 -0.64
CA LEU A 563 13.97 -9.66 0.45
C LEU A 563 14.60 -9.96 1.83
N LEU A 564 15.16 -11.16 2.01
CA LEU A 564 15.85 -11.57 3.24
C LEU A 564 17.07 -10.69 3.55
N LEU A 565 17.87 -10.37 2.55
CA LEU A 565 19.06 -9.51 2.69
C LEU A 565 18.72 -8.02 2.81
N GLY A 566 17.53 -7.60 2.34
CA GLY A 566 17.01 -6.25 2.53
C GLY A 566 16.52 -6.00 3.95
N ASP A 567 15.82 -6.98 4.55
CA ASP A 567 15.33 -6.95 5.93
C ASP A 567 16.42 -7.34 6.95
N LYS A 568 17.48 -6.51 6.99
CA LYS A 568 18.63 -6.70 7.89
C LYS A 568 18.21 -6.73 9.37
N THR A 569 17.23 -5.91 9.75
CA THR A 569 16.74 -5.82 11.13
C THR A 569 16.17 -7.15 11.59
N ALA A 570 15.22 -7.75 10.86
CA ALA A 570 14.66 -9.04 11.25
C ALA A 570 15.70 -10.17 11.20
N LEU A 571 16.67 -10.11 10.27
CA LEU A 571 17.73 -11.11 10.17
C LEU A 571 18.62 -11.11 11.43
N TRP A 572 19.09 -9.94 11.87
CA TRP A 572 19.88 -9.80 13.10
C TRP A 572 19.07 -10.12 14.36
N THR A 573 17.83 -9.67 14.45
CA THR A 573 16.95 -10.00 15.58
C THR A 573 16.71 -11.51 15.68
N LYS A 574 16.47 -12.21 14.56
CA LYS A 574 16.34 -13.68 14.55
C LYS A 574 17.64 -14.36 15.00
N LEU A 575 18.80 -13.93 14.49
CA LEU A 575 20.10 -14.49 14.88
C LEU A 575 20.35 -14.34 16.39
N PHE A 576 20.09 -13.14 16.93
CA PHE A 576 20.21 -12.85 18.36
C PHE A 576 19.26 -13.70 19.22
N ILE A 577 17.99 -13.84 18.83
CA ILE A 577 17.02 -14.69 19.54
C ILE A 577 17.45 -16.16 19.54
N VAL A 578 17.97 -16.67 18.41
CA VAL A 578 18.44 -18.07 18.32
C VAL A 578 19.65 -18.33 19.22
N ILE A 579 20.63 -17.41 19.25
CA ILE A 579 21.82 -17.50 20.12
C ILE A 579 21.44 -17.39 21.60
N SER A 580 20.75 -16.30 21.97
CA SER A 580 20.37 -16.04 23.37
C SER A 580 19.50 -17.17 23.93
N ASN A 581 18.56 -17.69 23.16
CA ASN A 581 17.74 -18.79 23.61
C ASN A 581 18.50 -20.13 23.71
N GLY A 582 19.43 -20.42 22.79
CA GLY A 582 20.30 -21.59 22.90
C GLY A 582 21.10 -21.59 24.22
N LEU A 583 21.59 -20.41 24.63
CA LEU A 583 22.29 -20.23 25.91
C LEU A 583 21.33 -20.33 27.11
N ILE A 584 20.17 -19.69 27.07
CA ILE A 584 19.19 -19.73 28.18
C ILE A 584 18.67 -21.16 28.38
N VAL A 585 18.12 -21.80 27.35
CA VAL A 585 17.56 -23.16 27.45
C VAL A 585 18.65 -24.19 27.73
N GLY A 586 19.84 -24.04 27.14
CA GLY A 586 20.97 -24.93 27.44
C GLY A 586 21.43 -24.83 28.90
N SER A 587 21.41 -23.64 29.51
CA SER A 587 21.88 -23.42 30.88
C SER A 587 20.97 -24.04 31.93
N LEU A 588 19.66 -24.07 31.68
CA LEU A 588 18.66 -24.76 32.51
C LEU A 588 18.91 -26.28 32.60
N PHE A 589 19.59 -26.83 31.59
CA PHE A 589 19.95 -28.24 31.46
C PHE A 589 21.47 -28.48 31.58
N HIS A 590 22.23 -27.54 32.14
CA HIS A 590 23.65 -27.71 32.36
C HIS A 590 23.93 -28.66 33.54
N GLY A 591 25.01 -29.45 33.46
CA GLY A 591 25.44 -30.32 34.55
C GLY A 591 24.52 -31.52 34.85
N GLN A 592 23.80 -32.04 33.86
CA GLN A 592 22.95 -33.22 34.03
C GLN A 592 23.74 -34.45 34.49
N ALA A 593 23.21 -35.12 35.52
CA ALA A 593 23.77 -36.36 36.02
C ALA A 593 23.86 -37.46 34.92
N LEU A 594 24.81 -38.36 35.10
CA LEU A 594 25.06 -39.48 34.18
C LEU A 594 24.33 -40.77 34.59
N ASP A 595 23.81 -40.79 35.82
CA ASP A 595 23.06 -41.87 36.46
C ASP A 595 21.56 -41.86 36.06
N THR A 596 20.76 -42.71 36.69
CA THR A 596 19.31 -42.78 36.43
C THR A 596 18.53 -41.50 36.78
N ALA A 597 19.04 -40.61 37.63
CA ALA A 597 18.38 -39.32 37.91
C ALA A 597 18.43 -38.38 36.69
N GLY A 598 19.45 -38.50 35.85
CA GLY A 598 19.57 -37.76 34.58
C GLY A 598 18.65 -38.22 33.45
N ALA A 599 17.97 -39.37 33.58
CA ALA A 599 17.20 -39.96 32.47
C ALA A 599 16.00 -39.09 32.03
N PHE A 600 15.27 -38.49 32.98
CA PHE A 600 14.13 -37.62 32.64
C PHE A 600 14.57 -36.26 32.08
N THR A 601 15.63 -35.66 32.64
CA THR A 601 16.12 -34.34 32.22
C THR A 601 16.72 -34.36 30.82
N ARG A 602 17.43 -35.44 30.44
CA ARG A 602 17.85 -35.69 29.05
C ARG A 602 16.67 -35.77 28.08
N GLY A 603 15.56 -36.37 28.51
CA GLY A 603 14.31 -36.37 27.75
C GLY A 603 13.73 -34.97 27.54
N GLY A 604 13.77 -34.13 28.58
CA GLY A 604 13.43 -32.71 28.48
C GLY A 604 14.31 -31.96 27.49
N THR A 605 15.63 -32.15 27.55
CA THR A 605 16.59 -31.57 26.59
C THR A 605 16.26 -31.97 25.15
N ALA A 606 16.05 -33.26 24.88
CA ALA A 606 15.67 -33.74 23.55
C ALA A 606 14.35 -33.12 23.05
N PHE A 607 13.34 -33.04 23.91
CA PHE A 607 12.04 -32.44 23.58
C PHE A 607 12.16 -30.95 23.23
N PHE A 608 12.80 -30.14 24.09
CA PHE A 608 12.96 -28.71 23.85
C PHE A 608 13.82 -28.43 22.61
N SER A 609 14.89 -29.22 22.37
CA SER A 609 15.71 -29.08 21.17
C SER A 609 14.93 -29.19 19.85
N ILE A 610 13.96 -30.10 19.80
CA ILE A 610 13.14 -30.35 18.60
C ILE A 610 12.08 -29.26 18.41
N VAL A 611 11.42 -28.85 19.49
CA VAL A 611 10.27 -27.93 19.42
C VAL A 611 10.68 -26.47 19.33
N PHE A 612 11.76 -26.04 20.01
CA PHE A 612 11.98 -24.60 20.23
C PHE A 612 12.26 -23.81 18.94
N LEU A 613 13.17 -24.29 18.09
CA LEU A 613 13.41 -23.64 16.79
C LEU A 613 12.14 -23.63 15.94
N GLY A 614 11.37 -24.71 15.98
CA GLY A 614 10.06 -24.80 15.34
C GLY A 614 9.07 -23.75 15.85
N TRP A 615 9.03 -23.45 17.15
CA TRP A 615 8.15 -22.42 17.71
C TRP A 615 8.52 -21.01 17.19
N LEU A 616 9.82 -20.68 17.09
CA LEU A 616 10.28 -19.40 16.56
C LEU A 616 9.84 -19.13 15.11
N GLN A 617 9.63 -20.17 14.30
CA GLN A 617 9.16 -20.04 12.91
C GLN A 617 7.68 -19.64 12.80
N MET A 618 6.91 -19.61 13.88
CA MET A 618 5.56 -19.02 13.89
C MET A 618 5.57 -17.54 13.43
N SER A 619 6.69 -16.84 13.62
CA SER A 619 6.90 -15.45 13.13
C SER A 619 6.83 -15.30 11.60
N GLU A 620 7.14 -16.36 10.82
CA GLU A 620 7.09 -16.34 9.35
C GLU A 620 5.66 -16.20 8.80
N LEU A 621 4.65 -16.55 9.59
CA LEU A 621 3.25 -16.53 9.19
C LEU A 621 2.78 -15.11 8.83
N SER A 622 3.25 -14.08 9.54
CA SER A 622 2.96 -12.68 9.21
C SER A 622 3.47 -12.30 7.80
N LYS A 623 4.73 -12.62 7.49
CA LYS A 623 5.35 -12.38 6.17
C LYS A 623 4.65 -13.16 5.04
N ALA A 624 4.16 -14.36 5.34
CA ALA A 624 3.42 -15.18 4.38
C ALA A 624 2.01 -14.64 4.06
N VAL A 625 1.41 -13.84 4.94
CA VAL A 625 0.09 -13.22 4.72
C VAL A 625 0.23 -11.85 4.07
N SER A 626 1.12 -10.98 4.56
CA SER A 626 1.25 -9.59 4.05
C SER A 626 1.65 -9.52 2.58
N GLY A 627 2.55 -10.40 2.12
CA GLY A 627 3.02 -10.42 0.73
C GLY A 627 1.99 -10.88 -0.32
N ARG A 628 0.75 -11.23 0.06
CA ARG A 628 -0.24 -11.82 -0.87
C ARG A 628 -0.77 -10.86 -1.91
N ALA A 629 -0.96 -9.58 -1.57
CA ALA A 629 -1.47 -8.58 -2.50
C ALA A 629 -0.53 -8.46 -3.72
N VAL A 630 0.78 -8.38 -3.48
CA VAL A 630 1.82 -8.36 -4.54
C VAL A 630 1.85 -9.67 -5.32
N VAL A 631 1.71 -10.83 -4.65
CA VAL A 631 1.65 -12.13 -5.34
C VAL A 631 0.43 -12.24 -6.26
N ALA A 632 -0.73 -11.73 -5.84
CA ALA A 632 -1.95 -11.72 -6.66
C ALA A 632 -1.81 -10.77 -7.87
N ARG A 633 -1.24 -9.57 -7.69
CA ARG A 633 -0.93 -8.64 -8.78
C ARG A 633 -0.02 -9.27 -9.83
N HIS A 634 1.06 -9.94 -9.41
CA HIS A 634 1.97 -10.65 -10.31
C HIS A 634 1.35 -11.86 -11.02
N ASP A 635 0.34 -12.51 -10.42
CA ASP A 635 -0.39 -13.58 -11.09
C ASP A 635 -1.27 -13.00 -12.21
N ASP A 636 -1.97 -11.89 -12.00
CA ASP A 636 -2.75 -11.20 -13.06
C ASP A 636 -1.85 -10.81 -14.25
N TYR A 637 -0.68 -10.22 -13.99
CA TYR A 637 0.32 -9.93 -15.04
C TYR A 637 0.92 -11.19 -15.70
N ALA A 638 0.63 -12.38 -15.15
CA ALA A 638 1.19 -13.68 -15.52
C ALA A 638 2.72 -13.71 -15.54
N PHE A 639 3.35 -13.14 -14.50
CA PHE A 639 4.80 -13.28 -14.28
C PHE A 639 5.15 -14.72 -13.86
N TYR A 640 4.45 -15.26 -12.85
CA TYR A 640 4.72 -16.59 -12.31
C TYR A 640 3.46 -17.23 -11.72
N ARG A 641 3.49 -18.55 -11.47
CA ARG A 641 2.43 -19.24 -10.70
C ARG A 641 2.54 -18.95 -9.20
N PRO A 642 1.45 -18.76 -8.45
CA PRO A 642 1.51 -18.59 -6.98
C PRO A 642 2.22 -19.76 -6.27
N SER A 643 2.04 -20.98 -6.78
CA SER A 643 2.72 -22.20 -6.34
C SER A 643 4.25 -22.14 -6.51
N ALA A 644 4.78 -21.36 -7.48
CA ALA A 644 6.21 -21.13 -7.63
C ALA A 644 6.81 -20.28 -6.49
N VAL A 645 6.04 -19.34 -5.91
CA VAL A 645 6.48 -18.56 -4.74
C VAL A 645 6.49 -19.43 -3.49
N SER A 646 5.48 -20.29 -3.30
CA SER A 646 5.46 -21.26 -2.19
C SER A 646 6.70 -22.14 -2.21
N LEU A 647 7.07 -22.70 -3.37
CA LEU A 647 8.27 -23.53 -3.50
C LEU A 647 9.56 -22.71 -3.38
N ALA A 648 9.61 -21.49 -3.92
CA ALA A 648 10.77 -20.61 -3.83
C ALA A 648 11.16 -20.27 -2.38
N ARG A 649 10.18 -20.09 -1.50
CA ARG A 649 10.38 -19.88 -0.06
C ARG A 649 10.93 -21.13 0.63
N VAL A 650 10.47 -22.31 0.27
CA VAL A 650 11.05 -23.58 0.76
C VAL A 650 12.52 -23.70 0.32
N VAL A 651 12.85 -23.33 -0.93
CA VAL A 651 14.24 -23.30 -1.42
C VAL A 651 15.12 -22.33 -0.61
N GLN A 652 14.59 -21.17 -0.22
CA GLN A 652 15.28 -20.20 0.64
C GLN A 652 15.47 -20.74 2.07
N ASP A 653 14.51 -21.47 2.62
CA ASP A 653 14.59 -22.00 3.99
C ASP A 653 15.76 -22.97 4.18
N PHE A 654 16.07 -23.82 3.18
CA PHE A 654 17.10 -24.86 3.33
C PHE A 654 18.42 -24.32 3.94
N PRO A 655 19.10 -23.29 3.36
CA PRO A 655 20.30 -22.72 3.96
C PRO A 655 20.02 -21.88 5.21
N VAL A 656 18.91 -21.14 5.27
CA VAL A 656 18.59 -20.23 6.39
C VAL A 656 18.33 -21.00 7.69
N VAL A 657 17.53 -22.05 7.61
CA VAL A 657 17.24 -22.96 8.73
C VAL A 657 18.49 -23.78 9.08
N ALA A 658 19.33 -24.15 8.11
CA ALA A 658 20.57 -24.88 8.40
C ALA A 658 21.53 -24.06 9.27
N VAL A 659 21.68 -22.75 8.99
CA VAL A 659 22.49 -21.85 9.83
C VAL A 659 21.89 -21.67 11.23
N GLN A 660 20.57 -21.49 11.33
CA GLN A 660 19.88 -21.36 12.64
C GLN A 660 20.03 -22.64 13.49
N VAL A 661 19.83 -23.80 12.86
CA VAL A 661 19.97 -25.11 13.51
C VAL A 661 21.43 -25.39 13.86
N ALA A 662 22.41 -25.02 13.05
CA ALA A 662 23.83 -25.11 13.40
C ALA A 662 24.14 -24.37 14.70
N ILE A 663 23.75 -23.10 14.80
CA ILE A 663 24.07 -22.23 15.95
C ILE A 663 23.39 -22.72 17.24
N PHE A 664 22.09 -22.99 17.18
CA PHE A 664 21.33 -23.50 18.33
C PHE A 664 21.73 -24.95 18.68
N GLY A 665 21.93 -25.80 17.68
CA GLY A 665 22.30 -27.19 17.85
C GLY A 665 23.67 -27.36 18.50
N LEU A 666 24.69 -26.62 18.06
CA LEU A 666 26.01 -26.64 18.72
C LEU A 666 25.91 -26.17 20.18
N THR A 667 25.31 -25.01 20.43
CA THR A 667 25.19 -24.46 21.80
C THR A 667 24.42 -25.40 22.72
N MET A 668 23.27 -25.90 22.30
CA MET A 668 22.41 -26.76 23.09
C MET A 668 23.05 -28.14 23.36
N TYR A 669 23.67 -28.76 22.35
CA TYR A 669 24.20 -30.12 22.45
C TYR A 669 25.43 -30.22 23.36
N PHE A 670 26.39 -29.32 23.18
CA PHE A 670 27.63 -29.34 23.97
C PHE A 670 27.42 -28.83 25.40
N MET A 671 26.54 -27.84 25.61
CA MET A 671 26.38 -27.25 26.95
C MET A 671 25.56 -28.12 27.92
N THR A 672 24.75 -29.04 27.40
CA THR A 672 23.97 -30.01 28.21
C THR A 672 24.68 -31.36 28.42
N GLY A 673 25.77 -31.63 27.69
CA GLY A 673 26.49 -32.91 27.82
C GLY A 673 25.68 -34.11 27.32
N LEU A 674 25.05 -33.99 26.15
CA LEU A 674 24.55 -35.14 25.38
C LEU A 674 25.72 -36.04 24.93
N ALA A 675 25.42 -37.27 24.51
CA ALA A 675 26.44 -38.28 24.21
C ALA A 675 27.40 -37.85 23.07
N VAL A 676 28.62 -37.40 23.41
CA VAL A 676 29.59 -36.75 22.51
C VAL A 676 30.25 -37.74 21.53
N GLU A 677 29.45 -38.27 20.61
CA GLU A 677 29.84 -39.16 19.52
C GLU A 677 29.44 -38.53 18.18
N ALA A 678 30.35 -38.48 17.22
CA ALA A 678 30.11 -37.79 15.95
C ALA A 678 28.85 -38.28 15.20
N GLY A 679 28.59 -39.59 15.21
CA GLY A 679 27.38 -40.16 14.63
C GLY A 679 26.09 -39.67 15.31
N ARG A 680 26.07 -39.68 16.64
CA ARG A 680 24.91 -39.22 17.43
C ARG A 680 24.65 -37.73 17.24
N PHE A 681 25.69 -36.92 17.18
CA PHE A 681 25.59 -35.48 16.94
C PHE A 681 24.94 -35.18 15.58
N TRP A 682 25.44 -35.76 14.49
CA TRP A 682 24.88 -35.50 13.15
C TRP A 682 23.45 -36.03 13.00
N ILE A 683 23.10 -37.14 13.65
CA ILE A 683 21.72 -37.63 13.71
C ILE A 683 20.82 -36.62 14.46
N TYR A 684 21.22 -36.15 15.64
CA TYR A 684 20.49 -35.11 16.39
C TYR A 684 20.26 -33.86 15.54
N MET A 685 21.33 -33.34 14.90
CA MET A 685 21.27 -32.18 14.02
C MET A 685 20.30 -32.37 12.86
N LEU A 686 20.29 -33.56 12.24
CA LEU A 686 19.39 -33.92 11.15
C LEU A 686 17.90 -33.92 11.57
N TYR A 687 17.58 -34.43 12.77
CA TYR A 687 16.20 -34.43 13.28
C TYR A 687 15.72 -33.03 13.70
N VAL A 688 16.57 -32.24 14.36
CA VAL A 688 16.24 -30.84 14.70
C VAL A 688 16.03 -30.02 13.42
N TYR A 689 16.87 -30.22 12.40
CA TYR A 689 16.73 -29.58 11.10
C TYR A 689 15.44 -29.95 10.38
N THR A 690 15.18 -31.25 10.19
CA THR A 690 13.99 -31.70 9.45
C THR A 690 12.70 -31.40 10.18
N THR A 691 12.68 -31.44 11.52
CA THR A 691 11.50 -31.05 12.31
C THR A 691 11.23 -29.55 12.22
N THR A 692 12.27 -28.71 12.24
CA THR A 692 12.13 -27.26 12.02
C THR A 692 11.56 -26.95 10.63
N MET A 693 12.08 -27.60 9.58
CA MET A 693 11.56 -27.46 8.21
C MET A 693 10.10 -27.92 8.08
N MET A 694 9.73 -29.03 8.73
CA MET A 694 8.37 -29.56 8.74
C MET A 694 7.38 -28.61 9.46
N LEU A 695 7.77 -28.03 10.60
CA LEU A 695 6.95 -27.04 11.31
C LEU A 695 6.80 -25.73 10.51
N THR A 696 7.85 -25.24 9.85
CA THR A 696 7.75 -24.09 8.93
C THR A 696 6.77 -24.35 7.78
N ALA A 697 6.79 -25.56 7.19
CA ALA A 697 5.82 -25.96 6.17
C ALA A 697 4.37 -25.98 6.71
N MET A 698 4.17 -26.50 7.93
CA MET A 698 2.87 -26.53 8.60
C MET A 698 2.30 -25.12 8.84
N TYR A 699 3.10 -24.16 9.33
CA TYR A 699 2.61 -22.79 9.52
C TYR A 699 2.27 -22.09 8.21
N ARG A 700 3.04 -22.35 7.14
CA ARG A 700 2.74 -21.79 5.81
C ARG A 700 1.49 -22.41 5.17
N MET A 701 1.18 -23.67 5.50
CA MET A 701 -0.11 -24.28 5.16
C MET A 701 -1.27 -23.55 5.87
N PHE A 702 -1.19 -23.35 7.18
CA PHE A 702 -2.22 -22.59 7.93
C PHE A 702 -2.35 -21.14 7.44
N ALA A 703 -1.24 -20.50 7.08
CA ALA A 703 -1.27 -19.22 6.40
C ALA A 703 -2.08 -19.35 5.10
N ALA A 704 -1.66 -20.19 4.15
CA ALA A 704 -2.28 -20.32 2.82
C ALA A 704 -3.76 -20.74 2.84
N LEU A 705 -4.25 -21.32 3.94
CA LEU A 705 -5.65 -21.68 4.16
C LEU A 705 -6.49 -20.60 4.86
N SER A 706 -5.88 -19.58 5.45
CA SER A 706 -6.57 -18.56 6.27
C SER A 706 -6.64 -17.20 5.59
N PRO A 707 -7.76 -16.46 5.65
CA PRO A 707 -7.89 -15.14 5.04
C PRO A 707 -7.07 -14.05 5.77
N GLU A 708 -7.03 -14.11 7.10
CA GLU A 708 -6.46 -13.08 7.98
C GLU A 708 -5.28 -13.64 8.79
N ILE A 709 -4.36 -12.76 9.22
CA ILE A 709 -3.23 -13.12 10.10
C ILE A 709 -3.76 -13.73 11.41
N ASP A 710 -4.70 -13.07 12.07
CA ASP A 710 -5.24 -13.50 13.36
C ASP A 710 -5.87 -14.89 13.29
N THR A 711 -6.60 -15.17 12.21
CA THR A 711 -7.20 -16.48 11.96
C THR A 711 -6.12 -17.55 11.78
N ALA A 712 -5.06 -17.24 11.01
CA ALA A 712 -3.94 -18.14 10.79
C ALA A 712 -3.16 -18.43 12.09
N VAL A 713 -2.85 -17.40 12.90
CA VAL A 713 -2.15 -17.54 14.19
C VAL A 713 -2.95 -18.40 15.17
N ARG A 714 -4.27 -18.21 15.25
CA ARG A 714 -5.16 -19.02 16.12
C ARG A 714 -5.09 -20.50 15.76
N PHE A 715 -5.28 -20.86 14.48
CA PHE A 715 -5.21 -22.26 14.06
C PHE A 715 -3.81 -22.86 14.21
N SER A 716 -2.74 -22.14 13.87
CA SER A 716 -1.38 -22.62 14.08
C SER A 716 -1.03 -22.80 15.56
N GLY A 717 -1.50 -21.91 16.43
CA GLY A 717 -1.27 -21.97 17.87
C GLY A 717 -1.99 -23.14 18.53
N ILE A 718 -3.26 -23.37 18.19
CA ILE A 718 -4.03 -24.52 18.66
C ILE A 718 -3.38 -25.83 18.16
N ALA A 719 -3.02 -25.90 16.87
CA ALA A 719 -2.34 -27.06 16.30
C ALA A 719 -1.01 -27.35 17.01
N LEU A 720 -0.15 -26.34 17.20
CA LEU A 720 1.15 -26.53 17.88
C LEU A 720 0.98 -27.03 19.32
N ASN A 721 0.04 -26.47 20.08
CA ASN A 721 -0.23 -26.92 21.46
C ASN A 721 -0.71 -28.38 21.50
N LEU A 722 -1.60 -28.79 20.59
CA LEU A 722 -2.03 -30.17 20.47
C LEU A 722 -0.85 -31.10 20.11
N LEU A 723 -0.04 -30.74 19.11
CA LEU A 723 1.14 -31.54 18.76
C LEU A 723 2.13 -31.65 19.93
N VAL A 724 2.36 -30.57 20.68
CA VAL A 724 3.23 -30.57 21.87
C VAL A 724 2.74 -31.53 22.96
N ILE A 725 1.47 -31.42 23.38
CA ILE A 725 0.91 -32.26 24.45
C ILE A 725 1.00 -33.74 24.09
N TYR A 726 0.69 -34.08 22.83
CA TYR A 726 0.64 -35.46 22.33
C TYR A 726 1.95 -35.92 21.65
N THR A 727 3.10 -35.30 21.97
CA THR A 727 4.43 -35.70 21.44
C THR A 727 4.98 -36.97 22.09
N GLY A 728 4.59 -37.28 23.33
CA GLY A 728 5.13 -38.42 24.09
C GLY A 728 6.04 -38.04 25.27
N TYR A 729 6.28 -36.74 25.51
CA TYR A 729 7.09 -36.24 26.63
C TYR A 729 6.27 -35.99 27.90
N VAL A 730 5.14 -35.27 27.79
CA VAL A 730 4.24 -34.99 28.94
C VAL A 730 3.42 -36.22 29.32
N LEU A 731 2.98 -37.00 28.32
CA LEU A 731 2.24 -38.25 28.47
C LEU A 731 2.99 -39.34 27.68
N PRO A 732 3.52 -40.40 28.34
CA PRO A 732 4.16 -41.52 27.65
C PRO A 732 3.23 -42.20 26.63
N LYS A 733 3.82 -42.64 25.50
CA LYS A 733 3.10 -43.35 24.42
C LYS A 733 2.31 -44.58 24.91
N THR A 734 2.85 -45.31 25.89
CA THR A 734 2.24 -46.49 26.51
C THR A 734 0.92 -46.17 27.20
N GLN A 735 0.90 -45.13 28.04
CA GLN A 735 -0.32 -44.61 28.68
C GLN A 735 -1.30 -44.05 27.65
N LEU A 736 -0.80 -43.31 26.66
CA LEU A 736 -1.66 -42.69 25.64
C LEU A 736 -2.44 -43.72 24.80
N LEU A 737 -1.82 -44.86 24.48
CA LEU A 737 -2.43 -45.93 23.69
C LEU A 737 -3.31 -46.87 24.53
N THR A 738 -3.01 -47.04 25.82
CA THR A 738 -3.70 -47.99 26.70
C THR A 738 -4.86 -47.33 27.46
N ASP A 739 -4.60 -46.19 28.11
CA ASP A 739 -5.53 -45.55 29.03
C ASP A 739 -6.44 -44.51 28.33
N TYR A 740 -5.95 -43.91 27.24
CA TYR A 740 -6.60 -42.78 26.55
C TYR A 740 -6.94 -43.06 25.07
N ILE A 741 -7.51 -44.24 24.79
CA ILE A 741 -7.82 -44.77 23.45
C ILE A 741 -8.45 -43.72 22.50
N TRP A 742 -9.40 -42.90 22.98
CA TRP A 742 -10.08 -41.85 22.20
C TRP A 742 -9.15 -40.80 21.59
N PHE A 743 -7.99 -40.54 22.20
CA PHE A 743 -6.96 -39.61 21.70
C PHE A 743 -5.70 -40.33 21.21
N GLY A 744 -5.57 -41.64 21.40
CA GLY A 744 -4.37 -42.42 21.02
C GLY A 744 -4.00 -42.34 19.54
N TRP A 745 -4.97 -42.11 18.64
CA TRP A 745 -4.72 -41.91 17.21
C TRP A 745 -3.94 -40.62 16.90
N LEU A 746 -4.05 -39.60 17.75
CA LEU A 746 -3.41 -38.29 17.55
C LEU A 746 -1.88 -38.38 17.61
N TYR A 747 -1.34 -39.35 18.36
CA TYR A 747 0.09 -39.66 18.40
C TYR A 747 0.65 -40.04 17.02
N TRP A 748 -0.10 -40.85 16.26
CA TRP A 748 0.31 -41.31 14.93
C TRP A 748 0.19 -40.23 13.86
N VAL A 749 -0.73 -39.27 14.04
CA VAL A 749 -0.88 -38.09 13.18
C VAL A 749 0.15 -37.01 13.50
N ASN A 750 0.71 -37.01 14.71
CA ASN A 750 1.67 -36.01 15.17
C ASN A 750 3.09 -36.26 14.60
N PRO A 751 3.62 -35.41 13.69
CA PRO A 751 4.96 -35.60 13.17
C PRO A 751 6.07 -35.39 14.22
N ILE A 752 5.85 -34.59 15.27
CA ILE A 752 6.85 -34.31 16.31
C ILE A 752 7.17 -35.57 17.14
N SER A 753 6.21 -36.47 17.34
CA SER A 753 6.39 -37.70 18.11
C SER A 753 7.47 -38.61 17.51
N TYR A 754 7.51 -38.73 16.18
CA TYR A 754 8.50 -39.52 15.45
C TYR A 754 9.92 -38.95 15.55
N ALA A 755 10.05 -37.61 15.57
CA ALA A 755 11.32 -36.94 15.84
C ALA A 755 11.78 -37.17 17.28
N PHE A 756 10.86 -37.09 18.25
CA PHE A 756 11.15 -37.31 19.66
C PHE A 756 11.57 -38.76 19.93
N GLU A 757 10.86 -39.76 19.40
CA GLU A 757 11.27 -41.18 19.46
C GLU A 757 12.70 -41.37 18.92
N ALA A 758 13.03 -40.74 17.79
CA ALA A 758 14.33 -40.94 17.14
C ALA A 758 15.49 -40.26 17.88
N VAL A 759 15.31 -39.03 18.40
CA VAL A 759 16.34 -38.35 19.19
C VAL A 759 16.54 -39.04 20.54
N MET A 760 15.47 -39.49 21.20
CA MET A 760 15.55 -40.30 22.42
C MET A 760 16.32 -41.60 22.17
N ALA A 761 15.96 -42.37 21.13
CA ALA A 761 16.64 -43.61 20.78
C ALA A 761 18.13 -43.39 20.41
N ASN A 762 18.49 -42.22 19.87
CA ASN A 762 19.88 -41.87 19.55
C ASN A 762 20.72 -41.50 20.79
N GLU A 763 20.15 -40.83 21.79
CA GLU A 763 20.84 -40.50 23.05
C GLU A 763 21.02 -41.72 23.96
N PHE A 764 19.97 -42.52 24.18
CA PHE A 764 19.99 -43.61 25.16
C PHE A 764 20.56 -44.94 24.65
N SER A 765 20.63 -45.17 23.33
CA SER A 765 21.05 -46.48 22.83
C SER A 765 22.53 -46.78 23.12
N GLY A 766 22.80 -47.98 23.63
CA GLY A 766 24.12 -48.40 24.08
C GLY A 766 24.67 -47.60 25.27
N ARG A 767 23.81 -46.86 25.99
CA ARG A 767 24.17 -46.16 27.23
C ARG A 767 23.75 -47.02 28.42
N VAL A 768 24.69 -47.29 29.33
CA VAL A 768 24.39 -47.91 30.63
C VAL A 768 24.34 -46.80 31.67
N MET A 769 23.28 -46.77 32.48
CA MET A 769 23.09 -45.80 33.56
C MET A 769 23.20 -46.54 34.89
N GLU A 770 24.11 -46.11 35.76
CA GLU A 770 24.15 -46.60 37.15
C GLU A 770 22.93 -46.07 37.92
N CYS A 771 22.39 -46.89 38.81
CA CYS A 771 21.23 -46.49 39.60
C CYS A 771 21.62 -45.43 40.62
N SER A 772 20.90 -44.30 40.59
CA SER A 772 21.07 -43.23 41.59
C SER A 772 20.76 -43.74 42.99
N PRO A 773 21.48 -43.33 44.05
CA PRO A 773 21.22 -43.78 45.43
C PRO A 773 19.75 -43.60 45.87
N ASP A 774 19.11 -42.52 45.43
CA ASP A 774 17.71 -42.20 45.72
C ASP A 774 16.69 -43.15 45.04
N MET A 775 17.13 -43.90 44.04
CA MET A 775 16.31 -44.81 43.22
C MET A 775 16.60 -46.29 43.48
N LEU A 776 17.58 -46.62 44.33
CA LEU A 776 17.80 -47.99 44.82
C LEU A 776 16.69 -48.37 45.80
N VAL A 777 16.15 -49.58 45.67
CA VAL A 777 15.10 -50.14 46.55
C VAL A 777 15.49 -51.58 46.91
N PRO A 778 15.35 -52.01 48.18
CA PRO A 778 14.89 -51.25 49.35
C PRO A 778 15.94 -50.31 49.95
N GLN A 779 15.47 -49.26 50.63
CA GLN A 779 16.30 -48.29 51.37
C GLN A 779 16.11 -48.50 52.87
N GLY A 780 17.21 -48.54 53.63
CA GLY A 780 17.18 -48.60 55.10
C GLY A 780 18.43 -49.21 55.73
N PRO A 781 18.62 -49.06 57.05
CA PRO A 781 19.70 -49.71 57.77
C PRO A 781 19.52 -51.24 57.76
N GLY A 782 20.59 -51.97 57.40
CA GLY A 782 20.59 -53.44 57.34
C GLY A 782 20.23 -54.05 55.98
N VAL A 783 20.05 -53.24 54.93
CA VAL A 783 19.87 -53.74 53.55
C VAL A 783 21.20 -54.28 53.00
N LEU A 784 21.17 -55.50 52.48
CA LEU A 784 22.30 -56.13 51.78
C LEU A 784 22.36 -55.64 50.31
N PRO A 785 23.53 -55.19 49.79
CA PRO A 785 23.66 -54.71 48.41
C PRO A 785 23.27 -55.73 47.34
N GLU A 786 23.34 -57.03 47.63
CA GLU A 786 23.00 -58.13 46.72
C GLU A 786 21.50 -58.23 46.39
N TYR A 787 20.63 -57.64 47.22
CA TYR A 787 19.17 -57.65 47.07
C TYR A 787 18.59 -56.25 46.77
N GLN A 788 19.44 -55.28 46.44
CA GLN A 788 19.00 -53.97 45.97
C GLN A 788 18.83 -53.98 44.45
N GLY A 789 17.76 -53.36 43.97
CA GLY A 789 17.50 -53.14 42.55
C GLY A 789 17.06 -51.70 42.29
N CYS A 790 17.19 -51.27 41.03
CA CYS A 790 16.77 -49.92 40.65
C CYS A 790 15.25 -49.83 40.43
N ALA A 791 14.63 -48.76 40.96
CA ALA A 791 13.20 -48.47 40.77
C ALA A 791 12.85 -47.91 39.38
N LEU A 792 13.84 -47.63 38.53
CA LEU A 792 13.61 -47.14 37.17
C LEU A 792 13.06 -48.26 36.27
N SER A 793 12.01 -47.97 35.50
CA SER A 793 11.44 -48.91 34.52
C SER A 793 12.50 -49.46 33.58
N GLY A 794 12.53 -50.78 33.39
CA GLY A 794 13.52 -51.46 32.55
C GLY A 794 14.76 -51.97 33.30
N ALA A 795 14.87 -51.76 34.62
CA ALA A 795 15.90 -52.40 35.43
C ALA A 795 15.73 -53.93 35.50
N PRO A 796 16.80 -54.73 35.34
CA PRO A 796 16.74 -56.16 35.64
C PRO A 796 16.64 -56.41 37.15
N VAL A 797 16.13 -57.58 37.54
CA VAL A 797 15.99 -57.98 38.95
C VAL A 797 17.36 -57.97 39.64
N ASN A 798 17.45 -57.28 40.79
CA ASN A 798 18.69 -57.02 41.54
C ASN A 798 19.79 -56.30 40.73
N GLY A 799 19.39 -55.54 39.68
CA GLY A 799 20.29 -54.76 38.85
C GLY A 799 20.61 -53.38 39.43
N HIS A 800 21.90 -53.12 39.65
CA HIS A 800 22.45 -51.81 40.02
C HIS A 800 22.66 -50.86 38.82
N SER A 801 22.47 -51.34 37.59
CA SER A 801 22.53 -50.53 36.38
C SER A 801 21.37 -50.87 35.43
N VAL A 802 20.98 -49.88 34.63
CA VAL A 802 19.86 -49.97 33.69
C VAL A 802 20.37 -49.60 32.30
N SER A 803 20.08 -50.44 31.31
CA SER A 803 20.34 -50.13 29.90
C SER A 803 19.36 -49.07 29.41
N GLY A 804 19.85 -48.06 28.69
CA GLY A 804 19.02 -47.05 28.07
C GLY A 804 18.04 -47.62 27.03
N ASP A 805 18.41 -48.70 26.34
CA ASP A 805 17.52 -49.38 25.40
C ASP A 805 16.34 -50.08 26.12
N ASP A 806 16.58 -50.73 27.28
CA ASP A 806 15.54 -51.39 28.10
C ASP A 806 14.60 -50.36 28.76
N TYR A 807 15.16 -49.24 29.24
CA TYR A 807 14.37 -48.10 29.73
C TYR A 807 13.43 -47.54 28.65
N LEU A 808 13.94 -47.30 27.44
CA LEU A 808 13.13 -46.80 26.33
C LEU A 808 12.06 -47.79 25.86
N GLN A 809 12.39 -49.09 25.82
CA GLN A 809 11.45 -50.12 25.40
C GLN A 809 10.32 -50.30 26.41
N THR A 810 10.62 -50.31 27.71
CA THR A 810 9.61 -50.52 28.77
C THR A 810 8.78 -49.27 29.08
N ALA A 811 9.40 -48.10 29.20
CA ALA A 811 8.68 -46.86 29.53
C ALA A 811 7.91 -46.27 28.33
N TYR A 812 8.51 -46.29 27.14
CA TYR A 812 7.98 -45.58 25.96
C TYR A 812 7.65 -46.46 24.76
N SER A 813 8.04 -47.74 24.73
CA SER A 813 7.97 -48.62 23.54
C SER A 813 8.71 -48.04 22.32
N TYR A 814 9.89 -47.44 22.56
CA TYR A 814 10.77 -46.89 21.52
C TYR A 814 11.91 -47.88 21.20
N SER A 815 12.39 -47.86 19.95
CA SER A 815 13.49 -48.72 19.49
C SER A 815 14.34 -48.02 18.44
N ARG A 816 15.66 -48.18 18.51
CA ARG A 816 16.61 -47.64 17.53
C ARG A 816 16.39 -48.13 16.09
N SER A 817 15.77 -49.29 15.91
CA SER A 817 15.38 -49.81 14.59
C SER A 817 14.41 -48.86 13.83
N ASN A 818 13.63 -48.06 14.57
CA ASN A 818 12.62 -47.15 14.01
C ASN A 818 13.21 -45.84 13.45
N LEU A 819 14.49 -45.55 13.67
CA LEU A 819 15.12 -44.27 13.36
C LEU A 819 14.89 -43.84 11.90
N TRP A 820 15.40 -44.60 10.92
CA TRP A 820 15.26 -44.25 9.50
C TRP A 820 13.82 -44.30 8.98
N ARG A 821 12.95 -45.13 9.57
CA ARG A 821 11.49 -45.10 9.31
C ARG A 821 10.90 -43.75 9.71
N ASN A 822 11.19 -43.30 10.92
CA ASN A 822 10.70 -42.03 11.46
C ASN A 822 11.22 -40.83 10.67
N PHE A 823 12.46 -40.89 10.18
CA PHE A 823 13.01 -39.88 9.26
C PHE A 823 12.22 -39.79 7.95
N GLY A 824 11.89 -40.95 7.34
CA GLY A 824 11.04 -41.00 6.15
C GLY A 824 9.63 -40.45 6.38
N VAL A 825 9.03 -40.73 7.54
CA VAL A 825 7.72 -40.20 7.95
C VAL A 825 7.74 -38.68 8.10
N LEU A 826 8.77 -38.11 8.74
CA LEU A 826 8.95 -36.65 8.85
C LEU A 826 9.03 -35.96 7.49
N ILE A 827 9.79 -36.53 6.56
CA ILE A 827 9.88 -36.03 5.17
C ILE A 827 8.52 -36.13 4.47
N ALA A 828 7.78 -37.24 4.65
CA ALA A 828 6.45 -37.40 4.06
C ALA A 828 5.47 -36.32 4.54
N PHE A 829 5.45 -36.01 5.85
CA PHE A 829 4.65 -34.90 6.39
C PHE A 829 5.10 -33.53 5.88
N ALA A 830 6.42 -33.26 5.80
CA ALA A 830 6.92 -32.02 5.25
C ALA A 830 6.50 -31.82 3.78
N VAL A 831 6.64 -32.86 2.95
CA VAL A 831 6.21 -32.86 1.55
C VAL A 831 4.69 -32.70 1.42
N LEU A 832 3.91 -33.34 2.30
CA LEU A 832 2.46 -33.19 2.36
C LEU A 832 2.06 -31.74 2.65
N TYR A 833 2.63 -31.10 3.67
CA TYR A 833 2.33 -29.70 4.00
C TYR A 833 2.77 -28.73 2.90
N ILE A 834 3.92 -28.96 2.25
CA ILE A 834 4.35 -28.19 1.07
C ILE A 834 3.37 -28.37 -0.09
N GLY A 835 2.93 -29.60 -0.36
CA GLY A 835 1.96 -29.93 -1.40
C GLY A 835 0.61 -29.24 -1.17
N ILE A 836 0.04 -29.36 0.04
CA ILE A 836 -1.21 -28.67 0.42
C ILE A 836 -1.02 -27.16 0.30
N THR A 837 0.12 -26.60 0.74
CA THR A 837 0.40 -25.16 0.61
C THR A 837 0.43 -24.71 -0.86
N ALA A 838 1.06 -25.48 -1.75
CA ALA A 838 1.15 -25.15 -3.18
C ALA A 838 -0.20 -25.28 -3.90
N VAL A 839 -1.04 -26.25 -3.52
CA VAL A 839 -2.41 -26.38 -4.04
C VAL A 839 -3.30 -25.27 -3.49
N ALA A 840 -3.22 -24.97 -2.19
CA ALA A 840 -3.99 -23.90 -1.55
C ALA A 840 -3.68 -22.52 -2.16
N THR A 841 -2.41 -22.19 -2.42
CA THR A 841 -2.09 -20.90 -3.06
C THR A 841 -2.48 -20.79 -4.52
N GLU A 842 -2.74 -21.89 -5.22
CA GLU A 842 -3.22 -21.89 -6.62
C GLU A 842 -4.76 -21.95 -6.73
N LEU A 843 -5.45 -22.57 -5.77
CA LEU A 843 -6.92 -22.69 -5.76
C LEU A 843 -7.65 -21.65 -4.89
N VAL A 844 -7.04 -21.15 -3.82
CA VAL A 844 -7.71 -20.29 -2.83
C VAL A 844 -7.27 -18.83 -3.02
N SER A 845 -8.09 -18.06 -3.73
CA SER A 845 -7.95 -16.60 -3.77
C SER A 845 -8.64 -15.96 -2.56
N PHE A 846 -7.88 -15.13 -1.83
CA PHE A 846 -8.37 -14.24 -0.77
C PHE A 846 -8.39 -12.77 -1.21
N ARG A 847 -8.64 -12.50 -2.51
CA ARG A 847 -8.97 -11.13 -2.92
C ARG A 847 -10.15 -10.63 -2.10
N GLU A 848 -10.07 -9.43 -1.56
CA GLU A 848 -11.20 -8.72 -0.94
C GLU A 848 -12.21 -8.40 -2.06
N GLY A 849 -13.01 -9.41 -2.41
CA GLY A 849 -13.97 -9.41 -3.52
C GLY A 849 -15.26 -8.67 -3.17
N GLY A 850 -15.15 -7.36 -3.03
CA GLY A 850 -16.25 -6.44 -2.78
C GLY A 850 -15.70 -5.04 -2.58
N GLY A 851 -16.14 -4.07 -3.39
CA GLY A 851 -15.71 -2.68 -3.27
C GLY A 851 -15.96 -2.18 -1.85
N GLY A 852 -14.91 -1.64 -1.22
CA GLY A 852 -14.77 -1.33 0.21
C GLY A 852 -16.06 -1.29 1.02
N ALA A 853 -16.55 -2.45 1.46
CA ALA A 853 -17.76 -2.53 2.27
C ALA A 853 -17.48 -1.90 3.64
N LEU A 854 -18.24 -0.87 4.00
CA LEU A 854 -18.09 -0.17 5.27
C LEU A 854 -18.27 -1.16 6.43
N ILE A 855 -17.29 -1.23 7.32
CA ILE A 855 -17.30 -2.15 8.47
C ILE A 855 -17.69 -1.34 9.69
N PHE A 856 -18.86 -1.61 10.25
CA PHE A 856 -19.36 -0.88 11.43
C PHE A 856 -19.17 -1.65 12.73
N LYS A 857 -18.94 -0.90 13.81
CA LYS A 857 -19.01 -1.40 15.20
C LYS A 857 -20.39 -2.00 15.47
N LYS A 858 -20.49 -2.98 16.40
CA LYS A 858 -21.75 -3.67 16.72
C LYS A 858 -22.68 -2.84 17.62
N THR A 859 -23.13 -1.68 17.16
CA THR A 859 -24.06 -0.77 17.85
C THR A 859 -25.52 -0.94 17.41
N ARG A 860 -26.48 -0.44 18.20
CA ARG A 860 -27.91 -0.44 17.81
C ARG A 860 -28.13 0.40 16.54
N LYS A 861 -27.50 1.58 16.46
CA LYS A 861 -27.49 2.46 15.27
C LYS A 861 -26.90 1.76 14.04
N ALA A 862 -25.72 1.14 14.17
CA ALA A 862 -25.09 0.38 13.08
C ALA A 862 -25.94 -0.80 12.56
N LYS A 863 -26.69 -1.50 13.42
CA LYS A 863 -27.65 -2.53 12.97
C LYS A 863 -28.79 -1.93 12.14
N GLU A 864 -29.25 -0.73 12.48
CA GLU A 864 -30.29 -0.01 11.75
C GLU A 864 -29.77 0.55 10.42
N GLN A 865 -28.58 1.16 10.41
CA GLN A 865 -27.90 1.58 9.18
C GLN A 865 -27.65 0.41 8.23
N LYS A 866 -27.23 -0.77 8.74
CA LYS A 866 -27.13 -1.99 7.95
C LYS A 866 -28.47 -2.43 7.34
N ARG A 867 -29.61 -2.13 8.01
CA ARG A 867 -30.95 -2.38 7.46
C ARG A 867 -31.31 -1.36 6.39
N LYS A 868 -30.97 -0.07 6.58
CA LYS A 868 -31.17 1.01 5.59
C LYS A 868 -30.33 0.79 4.33
N ALA A 869 -29.04 0.48 4.47
CA ALA A 869 -28.11 0.19 3.36
C ALA A 869 -28.41 -1.12 2.61
N ALA A 870 -29.30 -1.97 3.14
CA ALA A 870 -29.78 -3.19 2.49
C ALA A 870 -31.14 -3.01 1.77
N ALA A 871 -31.80 -1.85 1.94
CA ALA A 871 -32.96 -1.48 1.13
C ALA A 871 -32.50 -0.96 -0.24
N PRO A 872 -33.29 -1.17 -1.32
CA PRO A 872 -33.04 -0.47 -2.58
C PRO A 872 -33.14 1.05 -2.35
N ALA A 873 -32.21 1.81 -2.95
CA ALA A 873 -32.19 3.26 -2.83
C ALA A 873 -33.34 3.87 -3.64
N ASP A 874 -34.33 4.38 -2.92
CA ASP A 874 -35.47 5.11 -3.46
C ASP A 874 -35.21 6.61 -3.26
N GLU A 875 -34.56 7.23 -4.24
CA GLU A 875 -34.04 8.61 -4.14
C GLU A 875 -35.14 9.69 -4.14
N GLU A 876 -36.40 9.36 -4.46
CA GLU A 876 -37.52 10.32 -4.42
C GLU A 876 -37.89 10.76 -3.00
N LYS A 877 -37.45 10.08 -1.93
CA LYS A 877 -37.67 10.53 -0.54
C LYS A 877 -36.70 11.60 -0.03
N ALA A 878 -35.72 12.02 -0.83
CA ALA A 878 -34.79 13.09 -0.46
C ALA A 878 -35.33 14.51 -0.76
N ILE A 879 -36.45 14.65 -1.49
CA ILE A 879 -37.08 15.95 -1.80
C ILE A 879 -38.57 15.89 -1.42
N GLY A 880 -38.83 16.05 -0.11
CA GLY A 880 -40.20 16.10 0.45
C GLY A 880 -40.46 15.03 1.51
N GLY A 881 -40.11 15.30 2.77
CA GLY A 881 -40.24 14.30 3.83
C GLY A 881 -39.99 14.74 5.27
N GLY A 882 -40.00 16.03 5.59
CA GLY A 882 -39.95 16.53 6.97
C GLY A 882 -41.32 16.44 7.66
N GLY A 883 -41.74 15.24 8.09
CA GLY A 883 -43.08 15.06 8.67
C GLY A 883 -43.25 13.78 9.50
N ASN A 884 -43.28 13.96 10.83
CA ASN A 884 -43.76 13.05 11.89
C ASN A 884 -43.58 11.52 11.76
N GLY A 885 -42.70 10.99 12.63
CA GLY A 885 -42.68 9.59 13.07
C GLY A 885 -42.70 9.49 14.60
N GLY A 886 -43.74 10.05 15.24
CA GLY A 886 -43.99 9.86 16.68
C GLY A 886 -44.39 8.41 16.99
N ALA A 887 -44.02 7.93 18.18
CA ALA A 887 -44.09 6.51 18.52
C ALA A 887 -45.52 5.98 18.76
N ASP A 888 -45.81 4.78 18.23
CA ASP A 888 -46.83 3.90 18.78
C ASP A 888 -46.22 3.07 19.92
N SER A 889 -46.59 3.42 21.16
CA SER A 889 -46.53 2.54 22.32
C SER A 889 -47.80 2.76 23.14
N SER A 890 -48.66 1.75 23.18
CA SER A 890 -49.99 1.80 23.83
C SER A 890 -49.93 1.67 25.36
N GLU A 891 -51.03 2.08 26.03
CA GLU A 891 -51.28 2.07 27.50
C GLU A 891 -50.49 3.18 28.27
N SER A 892 -51.01 3.98 29.22
CA SER A 892 -52.33 4.18 29.86
C SER A 892 -52.27 5.51 30.70
N SER A 893 -53.29 6.30 31.07
CA SER A 893 -54.71 6.48 30.66
C SER A 893 -55.39 7.63 31.46
N THR A 894 -56.55 8.12 30.98
CA THR A 894 -57.65 8.83 31.74
C THR A 894 -57.65 10.37 31.92
N ILE A 895 -58.88 10.93 31.78
CA ILE A 895 -59.46 12.21 32.28
C ILE A 895 -59.42 13.47 31.38
N MET A 896 -60.66 13.92 31.08
CA MET A 896 -61.22 15.26 30.74
C MET A 896 -60.26 16.47 30.62
N GLY A 897 -60.46 17.44 29.73
CA GLY A 897 -61.67 17.84 28.99
C GLY A 897 -61.97 19.33 29.27
N GLY A 898 -62.02 20.18 28.23
CA GLY A 898 -62.21 21.63 28.40
C GLY A 898 -62.22 22.40 27.08
N SER A 899 -63.28 23.19 26.87
CA SER A 899 -63.58 23.96 25.66
C SER A 899 -62.93 25.35 25.63
N GLY A 900 -62.63 25.88 24.44
CA GLY A 900 -62.29 27.30 24.25
C GLY A 900 -62.18 27.68 22.76
N SER A 901 -63.03 28.61 22.31
CA SER A 901 -63.15 29.07 20.92
C SER A 901 -62.60 30.50 20.72
N GLY A 902 -62.08 30.82 19.53
CA GLY A 902 -61.88 32.21 19.10
C GLY A 902 -60.88 32.39 17.95
N ASP A 903 -61.34 33.04 16.88
CA ASP A 903 -60.69 33.89 15.85
C ASP A 903 -59.17 34.13 15.89
N ASP A 904 -58.48 34.55 14.82
CA ASP A 904 -58.63 34.61 13.36
C ASP A 904 -57.41 35.41 12.85
N SER A 905 -56.98 35.19 11.61
CA SER A 905 -56.10 36.04 10.80
C SER A 905 -54.62 36.25 11.24
N GLY A 906 -53.70 35.84 10.35
CA GLY A 906 -52.64 36.77 9.90
C GLY A 906 -51.21 36.65 10.45
N ARG A 907 -50.48 35.56 10.20
CA ARG A 907 -49.03 35.67 9.86
C ARG A 907 -48.45 34.46 9.11
N GLN A 908 -47.84 34.74 7.95
CA GLN A 908 -47.03 33.81 7.15
C GLN A 908 -45.52 33.98 7.50
N PRO A 909 -44.58 33.21 6.91
CA PRO A 909 -43.64 32.38 7.67
C PRO A 909 -42.31 33.08 8.02
N VAL A 910 -41.73 32.70 9.16
CA VAL A 910 -40.37 33.10 9.61
C VAL A 910 -39.49 31.88 9.95
N ARG A 911 -40.01 30.65 9.81
CA ARG A 911 -39.41 29.47 10.45
C ARG A 911 -38.31 28.73 9.65
N GLU A 912 -38.13 29.04 8.37
CA GLU A 912 -37.06 28.42 7.54
C GLU A 912 -35.71 29.16 7.58
N GLN A 913 -35.67 30.40 8.08
CA GLN A 913 -34.40 31.12 8.29
C GLN A 913 -33.66 30.59 9.53
N GLY A 914 -34.39 30.31 10.62
CA GLY A 914 -33.81 29.86 11.89
C GLY A 914 -32.92 28.61 11.80
N GLU A 915 -33.25 27.59 11.01
CA GLU A 915 -32.40 26.38 10.90
C GLU A 915 -31.12 26.58 10.06
N LYS A 916 -31.05 27.63 9.24
CA LYS A 916 -29.81 28.06 8.58
C LYS A 916 -29.00 28.96 9.51
N GLU A 917 -29.67 29.90 10.18
CA GLU A 917 -29.07 30.80 11.16
C GLU A 917 -28.47 30.04 12.35
N GLU A 918 -29.12 29.01 12.90
CA GLU A 918 -28.55 28.15 13.96
C GLU A 918 -27.29 27.41 13.50
N LYS A 919 -27.22 26.99 12.23
CA LYS A 919 -26.03 26.33 11.68
C LYS A 919 -24.90 27.32 11.42
N GLU A 920 -25.20 28.54 10.99
CA GLU A 920 -24.19 29.60 10.82
C GLU A 920 -23.71 30.13 12.19
N GLU A 921 -24.60 30.38 13.16
CA GLU A 921 -24.25 30.66 14.57
C GLU A 921 -23.34 29.58 15.19
N SER A 922 -23.59 28.30 14.87
CA SER A 922 -22.76 27.20 15.39
C SER A 922 -21.32 27.26 14.89
N MET A 923 -21.09 27.78 13.67
CA MET A 923 -19.76 28.03 13.12
C MET A 923 -19.13 29.32 13.66
N GLU A 924 -19.91 30.40 13.86
CA GLU A 924 -19.38 31.65 14.43
C GLU A 924 -18.85 31.49 15.87
N LYS A 925 -19.37 30.51 16.62
CA LYS A 925 -18.95 30.18 17.99
C LYS A 925 -17.74 29.23 18.06
N LEU A 926 -17.24 28.71 16.93
CA LEU A 926 -16.19 27.68 16.91
C LEU A 926 -14.77 28.25 17.09
N THR A 927 -14.43 29.35 16.41
CA THR A 927 -13.06 29.91 16.36
C THR A 927 -13.03 31.40 16.05
N LYS A 928 -13.14 32.27 17.07
CA LYS A 928 -12.70 33.67 16.95
C LYS A 928 -11.21 33.77 17.27
N SER A 929 -10.40 33.96 16.23
CA SER A 929 -8.99 34.30 16.36
C SER A 929 -8.72 35.45 15.40
N ASP A 930 -8.17 36.55 15.91
CA ASP A 930 -7.82 37.73 15.12
C ASP A 930 -6.32 37.77 14.76
N ALA A 931 -5.57 36.75 15.20
CA ALA A 931 -4.11 36.70 15.15
C ALA A 931 -3.55 36.44 13.74
N VAL A 932 -2.61 37.27 13.31
CA VAL A 932 -1.97 37.22 11.98
C VAL A 932 -0.62 36.53 12.06
N PHE A 933 -0.43 35.50 11.24
CA PHE A 933 0.87 34.83 11.08
C PHE A 933 1.64 35.46 9.93
N THR A 934 2.91 35.76 10.15
CA THR A 934 3.80 36.38 9.15
C THR A 934 5.16 35.68 9.16
N TRP A 935 5.79 35.59 8.00
CA TRP A 935 7.14 35.07 7.85
C TRP A 935 7.93 35.92 6.84
N ARG A 936 9.23 36.09 7.10
CA ARG A 936 10.12 36.95 6.31
C ARG A 936 11.46 36.28 6.09
N ASP A 937 11.92 36.34 4.84
CA ASP A 937 13.23 35.89 4.38
C ASP A 937 13.59 34.47 4.83
N VAL A 938 12.60 33.58 4.88
CA VAL A 938 12.80 32.21 5.35
C VAL A 938 13.70 31.44 4.38
N GLU A 939 14.88 31.05 4.85
CA GLU A 939 15.79 30.12 4.17
C GLU A 939 15.81 28.78 4.93
N TYR A 940 16.06 27.69 4.21
CA TYR A 940 16.24 26.37 4.81
C TYR A 940 17.32 25.61 4.05
N THR A 941 18.35 25.19 4.77
CA THR A 941 19.55 24.54 4.22
C THR A 941 19.76 23.19 4.89
N VAL A 942 19.98 22.14 4.10
CA VAL A 942 20.18 20.76 4.59
C VAL A 942 21.52 20.20 4.14
N PRO A 943 22.19 19.35 4.94
CA PRO A 943 23.35 18.60 4.46
C PRO A 943 22.94 17.59 3.39
N TYR A 944 23.65 17.57 2.27
CA TYR A 944 23.40 16.71 1.11
C TYR A 944 24.71 16.24 0.47
N MET A 945 24.92 14.92 0.39
CA MET A 945 26.08 14.30 -0.28
C MET A 945 27.47 14.88 0.10
N GLY A 946 27.65 15.30 1.35
CA GLY A 946 28.91 15.87 1.84
C GLY A 946 29.04 17.40 1.71
N GLY A 947 28.06 18.07 1.08
CA GLY A 947 27.94 19.54 1.07
C GLY A 947 26.62 20.02 1.69
N GLU A 948 26.29 21.29 1.48
CA GLU A 948 25.00 21.88 1.87
C GLU A 948 24.13 22.18 0.65
N ARG A 949 22.83 21.93 0.78
CA ARG A 949 21.83 22.24 -0.25
C ARG A 949 20.74 23.13 0.34
N ARG A 950 20.62 24.35 -0.19
CA ARG A 950 19.53 25.27 0.10
C ARG A 950 18.25 24.78 -0.58
N LEU A 951 17.18 24.61 0.18
CA LEU A 951 15.86 24.13 -0.27
C LEU A 951 14.80 25.25 -0.30
N LEU A 952 14.93 26.25 0.56
CA LEU A 952 14.12 27.48 0.57
C LEU A 952 15.08 28.67 0.53
N ASN A 953 14.73 29.71 -0.22
CA ASN A 953 15.56 30.88 -0.43
C ASN A 953 14.72 32.16 -0.28
N LYS A 954 14.86 32.83 0.87
CA LYS A 954 14.24 34.11 1.22
C LYS A 954 12.74 34.19 0.94
N VAL A 955 12.01 33.18 1.41
CA VAL A 955 10.56 33.12 1.22
C VAL A 955 9.85 33.97 2.27
N SER A 956 9.00 34.89 1.83
CA SER A 956 8.24 35.82 2.68
C SER A 956 6.74 35.72 2.41
N GLY A 957 5.90 36.02 3.40
CA GLY A 957 4.44 35.98 3.26
C GLY A 957 3.67 36.11 4.57
N TYR A 958 2.35 36.01 4.50
CA TYR A 958 1.47 36.06 5.68
C TYR A 958 0.19 35.25 5.49
N ALA A 959 -0.45 34.89 6.60
CA ALA A 959 -1.77 34.28 6.66
C ALA A 959 -2.62 34.99 7.72
N LYS A 960 -3.73 35.59 7.29
CA LYS A 960 -4.69 36.31 8.14
C LYS A 960 -5.94 35.44 8.39
N PRO A 961 -6.58 35.53 9.57
CA PRO A 961 -7.92 35.00 9.81
C PRO A 961 -8.92 35.43 8.73
N GLY A 962 -9.84 34.55 8.36
CA GLY A 962 -10.77 34.79 7.25
C GLY A 962 -10.19 34.49 5.86
N ILE A 963 -8.88 34.23 5.74
CA ILE A 963 -8.20 33.96 4.46
C ILE A 963 -7.67 32.52 4.42
N MET A 964 -7.81 31.90 3.24
CA MET A 964 -7.22 30.60 2.90
C MET A 964 -6.10 30.85 1.89
N VAL A 965 -4.85 30.63 2.31
CA VAL A 965 -3.64 30.81 1.49
C VAL A 965 -3.27 29.48 0.85
N ALA A 966 -3.15 29.45 -0.48
CA ALA A 966 -2.76 28.25 -1.24
C ALA A 966 -1.35 28.42 -1.83
N LEU A 967 -0.45 27.50 -1.49
CA LEU A 967 0.93 27.44 -1.95
C LEU A 967 1.00 26.59 -3.24
N MET A 968 1.02 27.22 -4.41
CA MET A 968 1.05 26.50 -5.70
C MET A 968 2.44 26.45 -6.31
N GLY A 969 2.73 25.38 -7.07
CA GLY A 969 4.01 25.17 -7.74
C GLY A 969 4.22 23.73 -8.19
N ALA A 970 5.24 23.47 -9.01
CA ALA A 970 5.57 22.14 -9.52
C ALA A 970 5.92 21.13 -8.40
N SER A 971 5.99 19.84 -8.76
CA SER A 971 6.57 18.83 -7.86
C SER A 971 8.04 19.16 -7.58
N GLY A 972 8.49 18.95 -6.34
CA GLY A 972 9.86 19.30 -5.91
C GLY A 972 10.14 20.79 -5.66
N ALA A 973 9.21 21.72 -5.95
CA ALA A 973 9.40 23.17 -5.79
C ALA A 973 9.44 23.69 -4.33
N GLY A 974 9.58 22.81 -3.33
CA GLY A 974 9.70 23.20 -1.92
C GLY A 974 8.40 23.48 -1.16
N LYS A 975 7.21 23.29 -1.75
CA LYS A 975 5.89 23.54 -1.10
C LYS A 975 5.75 22.93 0.29
N THR A 976 5.82 21.60 0.37
CA THR A 976 5.75 20.83 1.63
C THR A 976 6.94 21.14 2.54
N THR A 977 8.10 21.49 1.98
CA THR A 977 9.27 21.94 2.77
C THR A 977 8.95 23.24 3.49
N LEU A 978 8.39 24.25 2.81
CA LEU A 978 7.93 25.51 3.39
C LEU A 978 6.86 25.26 4.45
N LEU A 979 5.84 24.45 4.16
CA LEU A 979 4.77 24.13 5.11
C LEU A 979 5.30 23.48 6.40
N ASN A 980 6.28 22.57 6.30
CA ASN A 980 6.94 21.93 7.46
C ASN A 980 7.89 22.89 8.21
N THR A 981 8.50 23.85 7.51
CA THR A 981 9.34 24.89 8.13
C THR A 981 8.49 25.90 8.90
N LEU A 982 7.39 26.39 8.30
CA LEU A 982 6.45 27.34 8.93
C LEU A 982 5.74 26.74 10.15
N SER A 983 5.56 25.41 10.20
CA SER A 983 5.01 24.69 11.35
C SER A 983 6.08 24.21 12.36
N GLN A 984 7.34 24.61 12.18
CA GLN A 984 8.49 24.22 13.01
C GLN A 984 8.69 22.69 13.17
N ARG A 985 8.31 21.88 12.18
CA ARG A 985 8.37 20.41 12.25
C ARG A 985 9.72 19.81 11.81
N GLN A 986 10.63 20.63 11.27
CA GLN A 986 11.95 20.18 10.83
C GLN A 986 12.84 19.78 12.02
N LYS A 987 13.55 18.65 11.89
CA LYS A 987 14.49 18.13 12.91
C LYS A 987 15.98 18.24 12.51
N THR A 988 16.25 18.62 11.27
CA THR A 988 17.57 18.57 10.64
C THR A 988 17.71 19.73 9.64
N GLY A 989 18.94 20.21 9.44
CA GLY A 989 19.21 21.41 8.66
C GLY A 989 19.08 22.69 9.48
N VAL A 990 19.49 23.80 8.88
CA VAL A 990 19.43 25.14 9.49
C VAL A 990 18.28 25.91 8.85
N VAL A 991 17.41 26.48 9.67
CA VAL A 991 16.36 27.43 9.25
C VAL A 991 16.82 28.82 9.67
N THR A 992 16.76 29.78 8.76
CA THR A 992 17.00 31.21 9.03
C THR A 992 15.82 32.04 8.49
N GLY A 993 15.76 33.32 8.85
CA GLY A 993 14.61 34.18 8.61
C GLY A 993 13.64 34.19 9.78
N ASP A 994 12.74 35.17 9.77
CA ASP A 994 11.88 35.49 10.91
C ASP A 994 10.45 34.95 10.73
N MET A 995 9.83 34.55 11.84
CA MET A 995 8.44 34.11 11.90
C MET A 995 7.75 34.73 13.12
N PHE A 996 6.62 35.39 12.91
CA PHE A 996 5.89 36.11 13.95
C PHE A 996 4.39 35.79 13.93
N VAL A 997 3.77 35.78 15.12
CA VAL A 997 2.32 35.86 15.33
C VAL A 997 2.04 37.22 15.98
N ASP A 998 1.25 38.07 15.33
CA ASP A 998 0.96 39.45 15.77
C ASP A 998 2.22 40.28 16.10
N GLY A 999 3.29 40.07 15.33
CA GLY A 999 4.60 40.72 15.54
C GLY A 999 5.43 40.15 16.69
N SER A 1000 4.90 39.18 17.46
CA SER A 1000 5.63 38.45 18.51
C SER A 1000 6.31 37.20 17.95
N PRO A 1001 7.54 36.85 18.36
CA PRO A 1001 8.24 35.65 17.89
C PRO A 1001 7.54 34.36 18.34
N LEU A 1002 7.75 33.26 17.60
CA LEU A 1002 7.10 31.98 17.88
C LEU A 1002 7.53 31.38 19.23
N GLY A 1003 6.60 31.36 20.20
CA GLY A 1003 6.77 30.65 21.47
C GLY A 1003 6.61 29.12 21.36
N PRO A 1004 7.03 28.36 22.39
CA PRO A 1004 6.97 26.90 22.38
C PRO A 1004 5.54 26.32 22.26
N ASP A 1005 4.53 27.10 22.63
CA ASP A 1005 3.12 26.71 22.52
C ASP A 1005 2.56 26.81 21.09
N PHE A 1006 3.29 27.42 20.15
CA PHE A 1006 2.86 27.56 18.75
C PHE A 1006 2.51 26.21 18.09
N GLN A 1007 3.32 25.17 18.34
CA GLN A 1007 3.06 23.81 17.83
C GLN A 1007 1.82 23.15 18.45
N ARG A 1008 1.38 23.59 19.64
CA ARG A 1008 0.18 23.06 20.31
C ARG A 1008 -1.09 23.75 19.79
N ASN A 1009 -0.99 25.05 19.55
CA ASN A 1009 -2.06 25.94 19.12
C ASN A 1009 -2.34 25.91 17.61
N THR A 1010 -1.53 25.18 16.84
CA THR A 1010 -1.70 24.96 15.40
C THR A 1010 -2.13 23.52 15.10
N GLY A 1011 -2.98 23.37 14.08
CA GLY A 1011 -3.33 22.07 13.50
C GLY A 1011 -2.46 21.78 12.28
N PHE A 1012 -2.05 20.54 12.08
CA PHE A 1012 -1.27 20.14 10.90
C PHE A 1012 -1.75 18.81 10.34
N CYS A 1013 -2.42 18.84 9.18
CA CYS A 1013 -2.74 17.64 8.41
C CYS A 1013 -1.55 17.27 7.52
N LEU A 1014 -1.01 16.07 7.71
CA LEU A 1014 0.01 15.48 6.84
C LEU A 1014 -0.57 15.06 5.48
N GLN A 1015 0.29 14.96 4.46
CA GLN A 1015 -0.06 14.48 3.13
C GLN A 1015 -0.79 13.11 3.17
N GLY A 1016 -0.32 12.20 4.06
CA GLY A 1016 -0.91 10.89 4.29
C GLY A 1016 -1.88 10.84 5.47
N ASP A 1017 -3.02 10.17 5.29
CA ASP A 1017 -4.03 9.94 6.32
C ASP A 1017 -3.60 8.85 7.32
N ILE A 1018 -2.68 9.19 8.23
CA ILE A 1018 -2.13 8.25 9.23
C ILE A 1018 -3.10 8.13 10.42
N HIS A 1019 -3.88 7.05 10.42
CA HIS A 1019 -4.81 6.69 11.50
C HIS A 1019 -4.64 5.22 11.90
N ASP A 1020 -5.02 4.88 13.13
CA ASP A 1020 -5.18 3.48 13.54
C ASP A 1020 -6.35 2.87 12.75
N ARG A 1021 -6.03 1.95 11.85
CA ARG A 1021 -7.00 1.32 10.94
C ARG A 1021 -8.07 0.51 11.69
N THR A 1022 -7.88 0.18 12.97
CA THR A 1022 -8.81 -0.61 13.78
C THR A 1022 -9.80 0.21 14.61
N GLN A 1023 -9.58 1.52 14.76
CA GLN A 1023 -10.49 2.41 15.49
C GLN A 1023 -11.69 2.83 14.64
N THR A 1024 -12.75 3.32 15.29
CA THR A 1024 -13.85 4.03 14.63
C THR A 1024 -13.54 5.52 14.42
N VAL A 1025 -14.24 6.15 13.47
CA VAL A 1025 -14.22 7.61 13.24
C VAL A 1025 -14.40 8.39 14.54
N ARG A 1026 -15.41 8.02 15.34
CA ARG A 1026 -15.68 8.67 16.64
C ARG A 1026 -14.52 8.50 17.62
N GLU A 1027 -14.02 7.28 17.80
CA GLU A 1027 -12.93 7.00 18.75
C GLU A 1027 -11.66 7.81 18.44
N ALA A 1028 -11.30 7.99 17.16
CA ALA A 1028 -10.14 8.79 16.77
C ALA A 1028 -10.30 10.29 17.10
N ILE A 1029 -11.49 10.87 16.85
CA ILE A 1029 -11.77 12.29 17.16
C ILE A 1029 -11.89 12.49 18.69
N GLU A 1030 -12.53 11.56 19.41
CA GLU A 1030 -12.60 11.57 20.88
C GLU A 1030 -11.20 11.48 21.52
N PHE A 1031 -10.33 10.59 21.02
CA PHE A 1031 -8.96 10.43 21.51
C PHE A 1031 -8.14 11.72 21.36
N SER A 1032 -8.25 12.40 20.21
CA SER A 1032 -7.60 13.69 19.98
C SER A 1032 -8.12 14.78 20.93
N ALA A 1033 -9.45 14.94 21.03
CA ALA A 1033 -10.07 15.95 21.89
C ALA A 1033 -9.69 15.76 23.38
N LEU A 1034 -9.71 14.52 23.87
CA LEU A 1034 -9.39 14.22 25.27
C LEU A 1034 -7.94 14.56 25.64
N LEU A 1035 -6.99 14.33 24.73
CA LEU A 1035 -5.56 14.53 24.96
C LEU A 1035 -5.04 15.94 24.62
N ARG A 1036 -5.57 16.60 23.58
CA ARG A 1036 -5.07 17.90 23.11
C ARG A 1036 -5.75 19.11 23.75
N GLN A 1037 -7.02 19.01 24.14
CA GLN A 1037 -7.70 20.11 24.84
C GLN A 1037 -7.26 20.22 26.30
N GLU A 1038 -7.32 21.43 26.86
CA GLU A 1038 -6.92 21.75 28.24
C GLU A 1038 -7.52 20.80 29.29
N ALA A 1039 -6.78 20.57 30.37
CA ALA A 1039 -7.21 19.71 31.47
C ALA A 1039 -8.38 20.29 32.29
N ALA A 1040 -8.59 21.61 32.24
CA ALA A 1040 -9.68 22.29 32.92
C ALA A 1040 -11.07 22.02 32.29
N VAL A 1041 -11.12 21.73 30.99
CA VAL A 1041 -12.38 21.47 30.26
C VAL A 1041 -12.95 20.11 30.69
N PRO A 1042 -14.18 20.04 31.24
CA PRO A 1042 -14.78 18.79 31.66
C PRO A 1042 -14.93 17.78 30.51
N ARG A 1043 -14.73 16.48 30.80
CA ARG A 1043 -14.85 15.41 29.79
C ARG A 1043 -16.15 15.45 28.99
N ALA A 1044 -17.28 15.80 29.64
CA ALA A 1044 -18.57 15.91 28.97
C ALA A 1044 -18.60 17.02 27.91
N GLU A 1045 -17.95 18.17 28.18
CA GLU A 1045 -17.85 19.27 27.22
C GLU A 1045 -16.93 18.92 26.05
N LYS A 1046 -15.80 18.23 26.33
CA LYS A 1046 -14.92 17.70 25.27
C LYS A 1046 -15.67 16.77 24.32
N LEU A 1047 -16.50 15.86 24.85
CA LEU A 1047 -17.32 14.95 24.02
C LEU A 1047 -18.44 15.69 23.26
N ALA A 1048 -19.10 16.66 23.88
CA ALA A 1048 -20.09 17.49 23.18
C ALA A 1048 -19.47 18.34 22.05
N TYR A 1049 -18.18 18.69 22.14
CA TYR A 1049 -17.42 19.32 21.06
C TYR A 1049 -17.10 18.34 19.92
N VAL A 1050 -16.78 17.09 20.25
CA VAL A 1050 -16.59 16.01 19.26
C VAL A 1050 -17.85 15.78 18.44
N ASP A 1051 -19.02 15.76 19.08
CA ASP A 1051 -20.31 15.64 18.38
C ASP A 1051 -20.50 16.78 17.36
N ARG A 1052 -20.24 18.04 17.76
CA ARG A 1052 -20.28 19.20 16.85
C ARG A 1052 -19.31 19.05 15.67
N ILE A 1053 -18.11 18.50 15.87
CA ILE A 1053 -17.13 18.26 14.81
C ILE A 1053 -17.60 17.15 13.85
N ILE A 1054 -18.17 16.07 14.37
CA ILE A 1054 -18.71 14.97 13.54
C ILE A 1054 -19.83 15.48 12.63
N ASP A 1055 -20.72 16.34 13.17
CA ASP A 1055 -21.80 16.96 12.39
C ASP A 1055 -21.26 17.99 11.38
N LEU A 1056 -20.29 18.81 11.77
CA LEU A 1056 -19.62 19.81 10.92
C LEU A 1056 -18.90 19.18 9.71
N LEU A 1057 -18.34 17.98 9.88
CA LEU A 1057 -17.67 17.20 8.83
C LEU A 1057 -18.64 16.32 8.02
N GLU A 1058 -19.93 16.32 8.36
CA GLU A 1058 -20.96 15.44 7.81
C GLU A 1058 -20.63 13.93 7.99
N LEU A 1059 -19.87 13.59 9.04
CA LEU A 1059 -19.44 12.22 9.35
C LEU A 1059 -20.43 11.47 10.27
N GLY A 1060 -21.59 12.06 10.57
CA GLY A 1060 -22.59 11.51 11.49
C GLY A 1060 -23.03 10.07 11.17
N ASP A 1061 -23.19 9.71 9.90
CA ASP A 1061 -23.51 8.33 9.50
C ASP A 1061 -22.31 7.37 9.59
N LEU A 1062 -21.08 7.89 9.54
CA LEU A 1062 -19.84 7.12 9.52
C LEU A 1062 -19.15 7.04 10.88
N GLN A 1063 -19.69 7.68 11.91
CA GLN A 1063 -19.09 7.77 13.25
C GLN A 1063 -18.72 6.40 13.87
N ASP A 1064 -19.54 5.37 13.62
CA ASP A 1064 -19.37 3.98 14.10
C ASP A 1064 -18.61 3.09 13.09
N ALA A 1065 -18.17 3.64 11.94
CA ALA A 1065 -17.43 2.91 10.91
C ALA A 1065 -15.93 2.82 11.26
N ILE A 1066 -15.33 1.68 10.97
CA ILE A 1066 -13.91 1.39 11.19
C ILE A 1066 -13.05 2.02 10.10
N ILE A 1067 -11.96 2.67 10.49
CA ILE A 1067 -11.14 3.51 9.62
C ILE A 1067 -10.52 2.74 8.44
N LYS A 1068 -10.18 1.45 8.59
CA LYS A 1068 -9.76 0.58 7.45
C LYS A 1068 -10.76 0.61 6.28
N SER A 1069 -12.05 0.75 6.57
CA SER A 1069 -13.12 0.64 5.57
C SER A 1069 -13.55 1.96 4.92
N LEU A 1070 -13.04 3.09 5.39
CA LEU A 1070 -13.40 4.42 4.89
C LEU A 1070 -12.78 4.70 3.52
N GLY A 1071 -13.54 5.39 2.66
CA GLY A 1071 -13.06 5.95 1.40
C GLY A 1071 -12.05 7.09 1.60
N VAL A 1072 -11.32 7.48 0.55
CA VAL A 1072 -10.25 8.49 0.65
C VAL A 1072 -10.78 9.83 1.17
N GLU A 1073 -11.89 10.34 0.62
CA GLU A 1073 -12.52 11.58 1.09
C GLU A 1073 -12.89 11.52 2.58
N GLN A 1074 -13.47 10.41 3.02
CA GLN A 1074 -13.90 10.21 4.40
C GLN A 1074 -12.69 10.17 5.34
N ARG A 1075 -11.56 9.60 4.91
CA ARG A 1075 -10.30 9.65 5.66
C ARG A 1075 -9.70 11.05 5.69
N LYS A 1076 -9.70 11.80 4.59
CA LYS A 1076 -9.24 13.20 4.55
C LYS A 1076 -10.10 14.09 5.46
N ARG A 1077 -11.43 13.95 5.43
CA ARG A 1077 -12.35 14.61 6.38
C ARG A 1077 -12.04 14.24 7.83
N LEU A 1078 -11.78 12.96 8.13
CA LEU A 1078 -11.37 12.51 9.46
C LEU A 1078 -10.01 13.09 9.89
N THR A 1079 -9.01 13.14 9.01
CA THR A 1079 -7.70 13.76 9.29
C THR A 1079 -7.87 15.22 9.70
N ILE A 1080 -8.66 15.98 8.93
CA ILE A 1080 -9.00 17.37 9.28
C ILE A 1080 -9.77 17.44 10.61
N GLY A 1081 -10.71 16.52 10.86
CA GLY A 1081 -11.47 16.43 12.10
C GLY A 1081 -10.64 16.12 13.35
N VAL A 1082 -9.63 15.27 13.23
CA VAL A 1082 -8.70 14.93 14.31
C VAL A 1082 -7.84 16.14 14.70
N GLU A 1083 -7.46 16.99 13.74
CA GLU A 1083 -6.76 18.25 14.02
C GLU A 1083 -7.71 19.33 14.58
N LEU A 1084 -8.94 19.45 14.04
CA LEU A 1084 -9.96 20.37 14.58
C LEU A 1084 -10.39 20.00 16.00
N ALA A 1085 -10.36 18.71 16.37
CA ALA A 1085 -10.68 18.24 17.73
C ALA A 1085 -9.77 18.83 18.81
N ALA A 1086 -8.57 19.29 18.44
CA ALA A 1086 -7.66 20.00 19.32
C ALA A 1086 -8.10 21.44 19.64
N LYS A 1087 -9.07 21.99 18.88
CA LYS A 1087 -9.50 23.41 18.90
C LYS A 1087 -8.30 24.36 18.65
N PRO A 1088 -7.62 24.27 17.49
CA PRO A 1088 -6.44 25.10 17.19
C PRO A 1088 -6.81 26.58 17.17
N SER A 1089 -6.21 27.37 18.06
CA SER A 1089 -6.53 28.78 18.26
C SER A 1089 -5.88 29.73 17.25
N LEU A 1090 -4.93 29.24 16.44
CA LEU A 1090 -4.17 30.07 15.49
C LEU A 1090 -4.38 29.64 14.03
N LEU A 1091 -3.66 28.62 13.56
CA LEU A 1091 -3.65 28.23 12.14
C LEU A 1091 -3.90 26.74 11.94
N LEU A 1092 -4.46 26.43 10.77
CA LEU A 1092 -4.56 25.07 10.24
C LEU A 1092 -3.69 24.95 9.00
N PHE A 1093 -2.61 24.17 9.11
CA PHE A 1093 -1.76 23.78 7.99
C PHE A 1093 -2.30 22.48 7.35
N LEU A 1094 -2.43 22.46 6.03
CA LEU A 1094 -2.99 21.33 5.29
C LEU A 1094 -2.07 20.95 4.12
N ASP A 1095 -1.33 19.85 4.26
CA ASP A 1095 -0.47 19.35 3.19
C ASP A 1095 -1.30 18.51 2.21
N GLU A 1096 -1.46 19.01 0.99
CA GLU A 1096 -2.25 18.43 -0.11
C GLU A 1096 -3.66 17.91 0.32
N PRO A 1097 -4.58 18.78 0.77
CA PRO A 1097 -5.91 18.37 1.26
C PRO A 1097 -6.80 17.74 0.18
N THR A 1098 -6.53 18.00 -1.09
CA THR A 1098 -7.26 17.47 -2.26
C THR A 1098 -6.56 16.28 -2.93
N SER A 1099 -5.37 15.89 -2.48
CA SER A 1099 -4.57 14.84 -3.14
C SER A 1099 -5.18 13.46 -2.95
N GLY A 1100 -5.27 12.73 -4.08
CA GLY A 1100 -5.91 11.42 -4.13
C GLY A 1100 -7.44 11.43 -4.16
N LEU A 1101 -8.07 12.60 -4.32
CA LEU A 1101 -9.51 12.74 -4.53
C LEU A 1101 -9.82 12.97 -6.01
N ASP A 1102 -11.03 12.64 -6.41
CA ASP A 1102 -11.66 13.07 -7.65
C ASP A 1102 -12.06 14.55 -7.61
N SER A 1103 -12.50 15.09 -8.76
CA SER A 1103 -12.92 16.50 -8.89
C SER A 1103 -14.02 16.88 -7.88
N GLN A 1104 -14.98 16.00 -7.64
CA GLN A 1104 -16.17 16.27 -6.82
C GLN A 1104 -15.83 16.25 -5.31
N SER A 1105 -15.18 15.18 -4.84
CA SER A 1105 -14.74 15.11 -3.43
C SER A 1105 -13.72 16.20 -3.10
N ALA A 1106 -12.85 16.58 -4.05
CA ALA A 1106 -11.96 17.73 -3.89
C ALA A 1106 -12.74 19.06 -3.78
N TYR A 1107 -13.75 19.30 -4.64
CA TYR A 1107 -14.60 20.48 -4.55
C TYR A 1107 -15.36 20.55 -3.21
N SER A 1108 -15.87 19.42 -2.73
CA SER A 1108 -16.54 19.30 -1.42
C SER A 1108 -15.62 19.73 -0.27
N ILE A 1109 -14.39 19.20 -0.21
CA ILE A 1109 -13.40 19.58 0.81
C ILE A 1109 -13.00 21.05 0.68
N VAL A 1110 -12.76 21.58 -0.53
CA VAL A 1110 -12.41 23.00 -0.70
C VAL A 1110 -13.57 23.92 -0.28
N ARG A 1111 -14.83 23.54 -0.56
CA ARG A 1111 -16.02 24.25 -0.09
C ARG A 1111 -16.10 24.23 1.44
N PHE A 1112 -15.79 23.10 2.06
CA PHE A 1112 -15.72 22.96 3.51
C PHE A 1112 -14.63 23.85 4.14
N LEU A 1113 -13.39 23.77 3.63
CA LEU A 1113 -12.28 24.62 4.09
C LEU A 1113 -12.58 26.12 3.92
N LYS A 1114 -13.27 26.51 2.85
CA LYS A 1114 -13.70 27.89 2.63
C LYS A 1114 -14.79 28.35 3.61
N LYS A 1115 -15.69 27.47 4.05
CA LYS A 1115 -16.63 27.77 5.17
C LYS A 1115 -15.85 27.98 6.47
N LEU A 1116 -14.90 27.10 6.76
CA LEU A 1116 -14.11 27.11 7.99
C LEU A 1116 -13.19 28.34 8.08
N SER A 1117 -12.59 28.73 6.95
CA SER A 1117 -11.82 29.97 6.86
C SER A 1117 -12.70 31.21 7.09
N ARG A 1118 -13.88 31.28 6.45
CA ARG A 1118 -14.88 32.35 6.68
C ARG A 1118 -15.35 32.44 8.14
N ALA A 1119 -15.35 31.34 8.87
CA ALA A 1119 -15.68 31.29 10.30
C ALA A 1119 -14.55 31.79 11.23
N GLY A 1120 -13.47 32.37 10.68
CA GLY A 1120 -12.38 32.98 11.44
C GLY A 1120 -11.07 32.17 11.46
N GLN A 1121 -11.00 30.98 10.87
CA GLN A 1121 -9.76 30.21 10.85
C GLN A 1121 -8.78 30.73 9.77
N ALA A 1122 -7.52 30.98 10.15
CA ALA A 1122 -6.44 31.13 9.18
C ALA A 1122 -6.00 29.73 8.67
N ILE A 1123 -6.01 29.54 7.34
CA ILE A 1123 -5.68 28.26 6.70
C ILE A 1123 -4.54 28.46 5.70
N VAL A 1124 -3.52 27.59 5.76
CA VAL A 1124 -2.45 27.52 4.76
C VAL A 1124 -2.39 26.10 4.19
N CYS A 1125 -2.56 25.96 2.87
CA CYS A 1125 -2.55 24.66 2.18
C CYS A 1125 -1.55 24.60 1.00
N THR A 1126 -1.18 23.39 0.60
CA THR A 1126 -0.32 23.07 -0.57
C THR A 1126 -1.07 22.38 -1.70
#